data_AF-A0A369CIF0-F1
#
_entry.id   AF-A0A369CIF0-F1
#
_cell.length_a   1.000
_cell.length_b   1.000
_cell.length_c   1.000
_cell.angle_alpha   90.00
_cell.angle_beta   90.00
_cell.angle_gamma   90.00
#
_symmetry.space_group_name_H-M   'P 1'
#
loop_
_entity.id
_entity.type
_entity.pdbx_description
1 polymer ?
#
loop_
_entity_poly.entity_id
_entity_poly.type
_entity_poly.pdbx_seq_one_letter_code
_entity_poly.pdbx_strand_id
1 'polypeptide(L)'
;MGEPSTKRGLWSRRTLFGATLGAALVFMILGVIFWGGFNTAMEATNNMEFCISCHEMEENVYQEYRGTVHDANRSGVRAGCPDCHVPRPWIHKVVRKIQASNEIYHKIMGTVSTPEKFAANRLTMAKRVWAAMKKTDSRECRNCHDITAMNPVNQKPRARQQHLNAMERGQTCIDCHKGIAHKPVHTQLTDAELEALEKPNPDFIRPIPTSYTAGLERVEAAEAEAKAKAQEARQREREAQAAMKAEQEARMAAAVAAAIEAYKAGQAGAAVAAPAAAAAADGGFGIDWSDVPGREVVLFYPGQSSMEWILNGRDHSGKRAFEAGDRCFDCHDKEAADIGRKIVTGEKLEPQPIEGKRGSIPVTVQAAHDAENLYLRFQWEDTPHVPVPFVEGGKMDPENPVKLALMLATDEVEYADRAGCWGTCHHDLRSMPDEASPEATKYLTESRTEIEIRGRGDKPRGGWDKRKGEAEMAAELEAGHFMDLLRFKSGAGAAEDGHVLADRVMEGGQGTAMSGRLENGVWTVTVKRKLATGAPGDVALEPGRLYNIGFAIHDDYSAARWHHVSVGYKLGFDNPDAEINAVQREARAMAAPAPVAAAAPATAAPAAVGGDVAAGVDWSKAGEREVVLFYPGQSSMEWILNGRDHSGKRAFEAGDRCFDCHDKEAADIGRKIVTGEKLEPQPIEGKRGSIPVTVQAAHDAENLYLRFQWEDTPHVPVPFVEGGKMDPENPVKLALMLATDEVEYADRAGCWGTCHHDLRSMPDEASPEATKYLTESRTEIEIRGRGDKPRGGWDKRKGEAEMAAELEAGHFMDLLRFKSGAGAAEDGHVLADRVMEGGQGTAMSGRLENGVWTVTVKRKLATGAPGDVALEPGRLYNIGFAIHDDYSAARWHHVSVGYKLG
;
A
#
# COMPACT_ATOMS: atom_id res chain seq x y z
N MET A 1 30.06 98.66 15.76
CA MET A 1 28.60 98.42 15.74
C MET A 1 28.39 97.03 15.17
N GLY A 2 28.09 96.04 16.02
CA GLY A 2 27.78 94.68 15.58
C GLY A 2 26.39 94.32 16.09
N GLU A 3 25.43 94.14 15.18
CA GLU A 3 24.06 93.75 15.49
C GLU A 3 23.99 92.33 16.08
N PRO A 4 23.14 92.09 17.09
CA PRO A 4 22.96 90.75 17.62
C PRO A 4 21.98 89.94 16.74
N SER A 5 22.50 88.86 16.17
CA SER A 5 21.74 87.79 15.51
C SER A 5 20.77 87.13 16.50
N THR A 6 19.47 87.30 16.27
CA THR A 6 18.41 86.61 17.01
C THR A 6 18.34 85.15 16.56
N LYS A 7 18.96 84.25 17.33
CA LYS A 7 18.81 82.80 17.13
C LYS A 7 17.33 82.42 17.31
N ARG A 8 16.68 82.05 16.21
CA ARG A 8 15.30 81.54 16.17
C ARG A 8 15.26 80.19 16.89
N GLY A 9 14.74 80.17 18.12
CA GLY A 9 14.55 78.93 18.88
C GLY A 9 13.45 78.05 18.28
N LEU A 10 13.59 76.73 18.48
CA LEU A 10 12.62 75.67 18.09
C LEU A 10 11.18 75.94 18.61
N TRP A 11 11.05 76.84 19.58
CA TRP A 11 9.83 77.31 20.22
C TRP A 11 9.31 78.65 19.67
N SER A 12 9.69 79.05 18.45
CA SER A 12 9.24 80.30 17.85
C SER A 12 7.70 80.36 17.79
N ARG A 13 7.12 81.49 18.19
CA ARG A 13 5.66 81.75 18.27
C ARG A 13 4.92 81.75 16.92
N ARG A 14 5.52 81.25 15.83
CA ARG A 14 4.85 81.14 14.53
C ARG A 14 4.04 79.84 14.50
N THR A 15 2.72 80.00 14.61
CA THR A 15 1.75 78.94 14.35
C THR A 15 1.58 78.80 12.84
N LEU A 16 1.85 77.60 12.32
CA LEU A 16 1.46 77.23 10.95
C LEU A 16 0.30 76.23 11.13
N PHE A 17 -0.88 76.52 10.57
CA PHE A 17 -2.09 75.70 10.75
C PHE A 17 -2.50 75.41 12.21
N GLY A 18 -2.25 76.35 13.13
CA GLY A 18 -2.71 76.26 14.53
C GLY A 18 -1.78 75.54 15.51
N ALA A 19 -0.64 75.00 15.09
CA ALA A 19 0.37 74.39 15.97
C ALA A 19 1.77 75.01 15.79
N THR A 20 2.57 75.05 16.86
CA THR A 20 3.99 75.41 16.78
C THR A 20 4.81 74.20 16.35
N LEU A 21 6.00 74.41 15.75
CA LEU A 21 6.90 73.32 15.35
C LEU A 21 7.24 72.37 16.53
N GLY A 22 7.43 72.93 17.72
CA GLY A 22 7.64 72.17 18.96
C GLY A 22 6.42 71.34 19.39
N ALA A 23 5.21 71.91 19.30
CA ALA A 23 3.98 71.17 19.61
C ALA A 23 3.75 70.02 18.61
N ALA A 24 3.98 70.27 17.31
CA ALA A 24 3.88 69.25 16.27
C ALA A 24 4.87 68.10 16.50
N LEU A 25 6.11 68.40 16.89
CA LEU A 25 7.12 67.39 17.24
C LEU A 25 6.71 66.58 18.47
N VAL A 26 6.17 67.21 19.51
CA VAL A 26 5.67 66.51 20.70
C VAL A 26 4.51 65.58 20.36
N PHE A 27 3.51 66.05 19.60
CA PHE A 27 2.39 65.19 19.17
C PHE A 27 2.84 64.05 18.25
N MET A 28 3.85 64.27 17.40
CA MET A 28 4.44 63.21 16.59
C MET A 28 5.10 62.14 17.47
N ILE A 29 5.93 62.55 18.44
CA ILE A 29 6.60 61.63 19.38
C ILE A 29 5.56 60.85 20.19
N LEU A 30 4.55 61.54 20.73
CA LEU A 30 3.45 60.89 21.45
C LEU A 30 2.68 59.92 20.56
N GLY A 31 2.43 60.29 19.30
CA GLY A 31 1.78 59.44 18.31
C GLY A 31 2.58 58.17 18.01
N VAL A 32 3.90 58.27 17.85
CA VAL A 32 4.79 57.11 17.63
C VAL A 32 4.82 56.21 18.87
N ILE A 33 4.91 56.79 20.07
CA ILE A 33 4.90 56.03 21.33
C ILE A 33 3.56 55.30 21.50
N PHE A 34 2.44 55.98 21.25
CA PHE A 34 1.12 55.38 21.38
C PHE A 34 0.90 54.29 20.33
N TRP A 35 1.24 54.55 19.06
CA TRP A 35 1.11 53.57 17.98
C TRP A 35 2.01 52.35 18.20
N GLY A 36 3.27 52.57 18.57
CA GLY A 36 4.22 51.51 18.91
C GLY A 36 3.73 50.69 20.10
N GLY A 37 3.41 51.35 21.21
CA GLY A 37 2.91 50.71 22.42
C GLY A 37 1.62 49.93 22.19
N PHE A 38 0.68 50.48 21.42
CA PHE A 38 -0.56 49.78 21.04
C PHE A 38 -0.28 48.51 20.25
N ASN A 39 0.57 48.57 19.22
CA ASN A 39 0.90 47.39 18.42
C ASN A 39 1.70 46.34 19.21
N THR A 40 2.61 46.77 20.09
CA THR A 40 3.30 45.86 21.01
C THR A 40 2.32 45.17 21.95
N ALA A 41 1.38 45.89 22.56
CA ALA A 41 0.36 45.29 23.42
C ALA A 41 -0.58 44.36 22.63
N MET A 42 -0.92 44.71 21.41
CA MET A 42 -1.69 43.85 20.50
C MET A 42 -0.96 42.54 20.24
N GLU A 43 0.34 42.57 19.94
CA GLU A 43 1.14 41.38 19.67
C GLU A 43 1.37 40.53 20.93
N ALA A 44 1.66 41.17 22.07
CA ALA A 44 1.79 40.51 23.36
C ALA A 44 0.51 39.77 23.78
N THR A 45 -0.66 40.23 23.32
CA THR A 45 -1.96 39.59 23.56
C THR A 45 -2.43 38.70 22.41
N ASN A 46 -1.55 38.35 21.47
CA ASN A 46 -1.77 37.44 20.33
C ASN A 46 -0.71 36.34 20.27
N ASN A 47 -0.26 35.83 21.40
CA ASN A 47 0.67 34.69 21.44
C ASN A 47 0.14 33.59 22.35
N MET A 48 0.76 32.42 22.26
CA MET A 48 0.37 31.24 23.02
C MET A 48 0.46 31.48 24.53
N GLU A 49 1.56 32.06 25.01
CA GLU A 49 1.82 32.32 26.44
C GLU A 49 0.72 33.17 27.08
N PHE A 50 0.25 34.20 26.38
CA PHE A 50 -0.86 35.01 26.84
C PHE A 50 -2.17 34.21 26.87
N CYS A 51 -2.48 33.45 25.81
CA CYS A 51 -3.71 32.66 25.76
C CYS A 51 -3.79 31.63 26.90
N ILE A 52 -2.67 31.00 27.24
CA ILE A 52 -2.60 29.98 28.30
C ILE A 52 -2.31 30.57 29.68
N SER A 53 -2.16 31.88 29.82
CA SER A 53 -2.02 32.53 31.12
C SER A 53 -3.26 32.40 32.02
N CYS A 54 -4.40 32.05 31.41
CA CYS A 54 -5.62 31.68 32.12
C CYS A 54 -5.67 30.16 32.31
N HIS A 55 -5.86 29.71 33.57
CA HIS A 55 -5.92 28.29 33.91
C HIS A 55 -7.03 27.53 33.14
N GLU A 56 -8.14 28.18 32.80
CA GLU A 56 -9.21 27.56 32.00
C GLU A 56 -8.71 27.14 30.61
N MET A 57 -7.77 27.90 30.03
CA MET A 57 -7.18 27.58 28.73
C MET A 57 -6.04 26.56 28.85
N GLU A 58 -5.17 26.73 29.86
CA GLU A 58 -4.01 25.87 30.11
C GLU A 58 -4.41 24.43 30.48
N GLU A 59 -5.38 24.27 31.38
CA GLU A 59 -5.79 22.96 31.91
C GLU A 59 -6.70 22.21 30.93
N ASN A 60 -7.35 22.91 30.00
CA ASN A 60 -8.30 22.32 29.05
C ASN A 60 -7.75 22.34 27.62
N VAL A 61 -8.01 23.42 26.87
CA VAL A 61 -7.79 23.44 25.41
C VAL A 61 -6.33 23.32 25.00
N TYR A 62 -5.39 23.78 25.84
CA TYR A 62 -3.97 23.63 25.57
C TYR A 62 -3.52 22.17 25.67
N GLN A 63 -4.01 21.42 26.66
CA GLN A 63 -3.73 19.98 26.76
C GLN A 63 -4.25 19.22 25.54
N GLU A 64 -5.39 19.66 24.99
CA GLU A 64 -5.97 19.05 23.78
C GLU A 64 -5.21 19.41 22.49
N TYR A 65 -4.59 20.59 22.46
CA TYR A 65 -3.75 21.04 21.34
C TYR A 65 -2.41 20.29 21.27
N ARG A 66 -1.84 19.91 22.42
CA ARG A 66 -0.56 19.20 22.48
C ARG A 66 -0.62 17.85 21.78
N GLY A 67 0.44 17.50 21.06
CA GLY A 67 0.52 16.27 20.27
C GLY A 67 -0.28 16.28 18.96
N THR A 68 -1.03 17.36 18.67
CA THR A 68 -1.67 17.53 17.37
C THR A 68 -0.63 17.88 16.29
N VAL A 69 -1.01 17.75 15.01
CA VAL A 69 -0.18 18.17 13.88
C VAL A 69 0.15 19.68 13.87
N HIS A 70 -0.62 20.48 14.60
CA HIS A 70 -0.37 21.91 14.78
C HIS A 70 0.64 22.20 15.91
N ASP A 71 0.90 21.23 16.80
CA ASP A 71 1.91 21.29 17.86
C ASP A 71 3.25 20.69 17.41
N ALA A 72 3.25 19.51 16.79
CA ALA A 72 4.44 18.83 16.31
C ALA A 72 4.24 18.25 14.90
N ASN A 73 5.13 18.59 13.96
CA ASN A 73 5.07 18.10 12.58
C ASN A 73 6.45 18.08 11.91
N ARG A 74 6.52 17.40 10.76
CA ARG A 74 7.75 17.20 9.98
C ARG A 74 8.45 18.49 9.49
N SER A 75 7.72 19.61 9.42
CA SER A 75 8.24 20.86 8.84
C SER A 75 8.80 21.82 9.90
N GLY A 76 8.47 21.60 11.18
CA GLY A 76 8.77 22.54 12.26
C GLY A 76 7.90 23.81 12.28
N VAL A 77 7.04 24.04 11.27
CA VAL A 77 6.13 25.19 11.22
C VAL A 77 4.87 24.88 12.02
N ARG A 78 4.60 25.68 13.07
CA ARG A 78 3.48 25.46 14.00
C ARG A 78 2.41 26.54 13.86
N ALA A 79 1.15 26.16 14.05
CA ALA A 79 0.04 27.08 14.22
C ALA A 79 -0.33 27.13 15.71
N GLY A 80 -0.26 28.31 16.33
CA GLY A 80 -0.64 28.51 17.73
C GLY A 80 -2.12 28.83 17.91
N CYS A 81 -2.57 28.99 19.16
CA CYS A 81 -3.91 29.48 19.48
C CYS A 81 -4.36 30.70 18.66
N PRO A 82 -3.57 31.80 18.57
CA PRO A 82 -3.98 32.99 17.84
C PRO A 82 -4.13 32.76 16.33
N ASP A 83 -3.37 31.85 15.72
CA ASP A 83 -3.47 31.60 14.28
C ASP A 83 -4.85 31.07 13.86
N CYS A 84 -5.52 30.35 14.76
CA CYS A 84 -6.85 29.79 14.54
C CYS A 84 -7.98 30.64 15.13
N HIS A 85 -7.75 31.30 16.28
CA HIS A 85 -8.80 32.00 17.03
C HIS A 85 -8.80 33.53 16.88
N VAL A 86 -7.73 34.10 16.32
CA VAL A 86 -7.58 35.54 16.14
C VAL A 86 -7.31 35.85 14.66
N PRO A 87 -8.16 36.63 13.99
CA PRO A 87 -7.94 36.97 12.59
C PRO A 87 -6.62 37.72 12.39
N ARG A 88 -5.87 37.37 11.33
CA ARG A 88 -4.68 38.13 10.91
C ARG A 88 -5.01 39.53 10.38
N PRO A 89 -6.04 39.74 9.53
CA PRO A 89 -6.36 41.07 9.01
C PRO A 89 -6.79 42.04 10.12
N TRP A 90 -6.23 43.24 10.11
CA TRP A 90 -6.31 44.21 11.23
C TRP A 90 -7.74 44.50 11.69
N ILE A 91 -8.67 44.79 10.76
CA ILE A 91 -10.06 45.12 11.11
C ILE A 91 -10.73 43.96 11.84
N HIS A 92 -10.59 42.74 11.31
CA HIS A 92 -11.17 41.55 11.92
C HIS A 92 -10.51 41.19 13.25
N LYS A 93 -9.19 41.42 13.38
CA LYS A 93 -8.43 41.25 14.62
C LYS A 93 -8.99 42.15 15.73
N VAL A 94 -9.19 43.44 15.43
CA VAL A 94 -9.73 44.41 16.39
C VAL A 94 -11.15 44.04 16.80
N VAL A 95 -12.02 43.68 15.84
CA VAL A 95 -13.39 43.22 16.14
C VAL A 95 -13.38 42.00 17.08
N ARG A 96 -12.53 41.00 16.80
CA ARG A 96 -12.41 39.81 17.65
C ARG A 96 -11.90 40.13 19.05
N LYS A 97 -10.95 41.07 19.18
CA LYS A 97 -10.45 41.52 20.49
C LYS A 97 -11.48 42.30 21.28
N ILE A 98 -12.31 43.10 20.64
CA ILE A 98 -13.47 43.74 21.28
C ILE A 98 -14.44 42.65 21.77
N GLN A 99 -14.74 41.64 20.95
CA GLN A 99 -15.59 40.51 21.36
C GLN A 99 -14.98 39.70 22.50
N ALA A 100 -13.64 39.59 22.55
CA ALA A 100 -12.91 38.88 23.59
C ALA A 100 -13.05 39.52 24.98
N SER A 101 -13.48 40.79 25.09
CA SER A 101 -13.74 41.39 26.40
C SER A 101 -14.83 40.64 27.19
N ASN A 102 -15.72 39.93 26.51
CA ASN A 102 -16.69 39.04 27.16
C ASN A 102 -16.04 37.84 27.86
N GLU A 103 -14.85 37.40 27.42
CA GLU A 103 -14.12 36.30 28.07
C GLU A 103 -13.63 36.75 29.45
N ILE A 104 -13.24 38.02 29.61
CA ILE A 104 -12.88 38.62 30.91
C ILE A 104 -14.11 38.66 31.83
N TYR A 105 -15.28 39.03 31.31
CA TYR A 105 -16.53 38.99 32.09
C TYR A 105 -16.82 37.57 32.61
N HIS A 106 -16.72 36.56 31.75
CA HIS A 106 -16.96 35.17 32.14
C HIS A 106 -15.88 34.57 33.05
N LYS A 107 -14.63 35.07 32.95
CA LYS A 107 -13.56 34.79 33.91
C LYS A 107 -13.92 35.32 35.30
N ILE A 108 -14.35 36.57 35.40
CA ILE A 108 -14.77 37.20 36.67
C ILE A 108 -15.98 36.47 37.26
N MET A 109 -16.95 36.10 36.44
CA MET A 109 -18.15 35.36 36.86
C MET A 109 -17.88 33.87 37.13
N GLY A 110 -16.69 33.36 36.82
CA GLY A 110 -16.33 31.95 37.00
C GLY A 110 -17.20 30.98 36.21
N THR A 111 -17.68 31.38 35.03
CA THR A 111 -18.61 30.59 34.20
C THR A 111 -17.99 29.28 33.71
N VAL A 112 -16.67 29.27 33.47
CA VAL A 112 -15.89 28.12 32.96
C VAL A 112 -14.66 27.83 33.83
N SER A 113 -14.68 28.24 35.10
CA SER A 113 -13.49 28.27 35.98
C SER A 113 -12.97 26.91 36.45
N THR A 114 -13.67 25.81 36.16
CA THR A 114 -13.25 24.44 36.48
C THR A 114 -13.44 23.56 35.24
N PRO A 115 -12.75 22.41 35.13
CA PRO A 115 -12.93 21.49 34.02
C PRO A 115 -14.39 21.06 33.79
N GLU A 116 -15.16 20.85 34.87
CA GLU A 116 -16.57 20.47 34.81
C GLU A 116 -17.43 21.60 34.23
N LYS A 117 -17.20 22.84 34.70
CA LYS A 117 -17.89 24.02 34.18
C LYS A 117 -17.53 24.32 32.73
N PHE A 118 -16.26 24.13 32.37
CA PHE A 118 -15.79 24.25 30.99
C PHE A 118 -16.47 23.21 30.11
N ALA A 119 -16.51 21.94 30.54
CA ALA A 119 -17.19 20.86 29.85
C ALA A 119 -18.69 21.13 29.66
N ALA A 120 -19.38 21.60 30.70
CA ALA A 120 -20.81 21.95 30.64
C ALA A 120 -21.12 23.05 29.61
N ASN A 121 -20.18 23.97 29.36
CA ASN A 121 -20.34 25.07 28.40
C ASN A 121 -19.66 24.81 27.05
N ARG A 122 -18.99 23.65 26.88
CA ARG A 122 -18.12 23.36 25.73
C ARG A 122 -18.88 23.42 24.40
N LEU A 123 -20.05 22.79 24.31
CA LEU A 123 -20.87 22.81 23.09
C LEU A 123 -21.31 24.23 22.73
N THR A 124 -21.71 25.04 23.71
CA THR A 124 -22.09 26.45 23.51
C THR A 124 -20.93 27.27 22.95
N MET A 125 -19.73 27.10 23.51
CA MET A 125 -18.52 27.78 23.03
C MET A 125 -18.14 27.32 21.62
N ALA A 126 -18.18 26.00 21.37
CA ALA A 126 -17.89 25.41 20.06
C ALA A 126 -18.85 25.92 18.96
N LYS A 127 -20.16 25.96 19.24
CA LYS A 127 -21.17 26.50 18.32
C LYS A 127 -20.85 27.95 17.89
N ARG A 128 -20.38 28.80 18.82
CA ARG A 128 -20.00 30.18 18.51
C ARG A 128 -18.77 30.25 17.61
N VAL A 129 -17.76 29.44 17.87
CA VAL A 129 -16.54 29.37 17.03
C VAL A 129 -16.87 28.83 15.64
N TRP A 130 -17.65 27.76 15.54
CA TRP A 130 -18.07 27.20 14.25
C TRP A 130 -18.92 28.18 13.45
N ALA A 131 -19.86 28.88 14.07
CA ALA A 131 -20.65 29.90 13.41
C ALA A 131 -19.77 31.06 12.88
N ALA A 132 -18.78 31.50 13.66
CA ALA A 132 -17.84 32.52 13.23
C ALA A 132 -17.00 32.04 12.03
N MET A 133 -16.42 30.84 12.10
CA MET A 133 -15.64 30.25 11.02
C MET A 133 -16.48 29.96 9.78
N LYS A 134 -17.74 29.54 9.92
CA LYS A 134 -18.67 29.34 8.81
C LYS A 134 -18.93 30.66 8.08
N LYS A 135 -19.20 31.71 8.84
CA LYS A 135 -19.50 33.05 8.31
C LYS A 135 -18.31 33.67 7.57
N THR A 136 -17.08 33.37 7.99
CA THR A 136 -15.86 33.97 7.42
C THR A 136 -15.17 33.08 6.40
N ASP A 137 -15.84 32.04 5.89
CA ASP A 137 -15.23 31.01 5.04
C ASP A 137 -13.89 30.53 5.61
N SER A 138 -13.90 30.12 6.88
CA SER A 138 -12.76 29.63 7.65
C SER A 138 -11.43 30.36 7.34
N ARG A 139 -11.50 31.69 7.25
CA ARG A 139 -10.38 32.59 6.91
C ARG A 139 -9.10 32.24 7.66
N GLU A 140 -9.23 31.93 8.94
CA GLU A 140 -8.12 31.61 9.83
C GLU A 140 -7.39 30.32 9.39
N CYS A 141 -8.12 29.28 8.98
CA CYS A 141 -7.55 28.06 8.41
C CYS A 141 -6.80 28.36 7.10
N ARG A 142 -7.41 29.19 6.25
CA ARG A 142 -6.89 29.52 4.91
C ARG A 142 -5.64 30.40 4.89
N ASN A 143 -5.27 31.00 6.02
CA ASN A 143 -3.98 31.68 6.14
C ASN A 143 -2.78 30.73 5.94
N CYS A 144 -2.98 29.43 6.20
CA CYS A 144 -1.96 28.39 6.05
C CYS A 144 -2.43 27.25 5.11
N HIS A 145 -3.73 27.02 5.00
CA HIS A 145 -4.35 25.95 4.21
C HIS A 145 -5.25 26.52 3.11
N ASP A 146 -4.64 27.11 2.08
CA ASP A 146 -5.39 27.50 0.89
C ASP A 146 -5.68 26.27 0.03
N ILE A 147 -6.97 25.93 -0.08
CA ILE A 147 -7.45 24.76 -0.85
C ILE A 147 -7.04 24.82 -2.32
N THR A 148 -6.86 26.02 -2.89
CA THR A 148 -6.44 26.24 -4.28
C THR A 148 -4.93 26.01 -4.47
N ALA A 149 -4.14 26.04 -3.39
CA ALA A 149 -2.72 25.78 -3.42
C ALA A 149 -2.35 24.36 -2.94
N MET A 150 -3.34 23.57 -2.50
CA MET A 150 -3.09 22.20 -2.04
C MET A 150 -2.69 21.30 -3.19
N ASN A 151 -1.60 20.55 -3.03
CA ASN A 151 -1.16 19.58 -4.04
C ASN A 151 -1.96 18.27 -3.89
N PRO A 152 -2.74 17.83 -4.91
CA PRO A 152 -3.51 16.58 -4.82
C PRO A 152 -2.63 15.32 -4.80
N VAL A 153 -1.36 15.41 -5.25
CA VAL A 153 -0.39 14.29 -5.20
C VAL A 153 -0.10 13.83 -3.78
N ASN A 154 -0.14 14.75 -2.81
CA ASN A 154 0.13 14.45 -1.42
C ASN A 154 -1.15 14.24 -0.60
N GLN A 155 -2.29 14.06 -1.26
CA GLN A 155 -3.59 13.86 -0.62
C GLN A 155 -4.06 12.42 -0.79
N LYS A 156 -4.74 11.90 0.23
CA LYS A 156 -5.45 10.61 0.10
C LYS A 156 -6.54 10.71 -0.97
N PRO A 157 -6.88 9.60 -1.67
CA PRO A 157 -7.90 9.60 -2.72
C PRO A 157 -9.23 10.25 -2.35
N ARG A 158 -9.76 9.90 -1.18
CA ARG A 158 -10.99 10.53 -0.69
C ARG A 158 -10.85 12.02 -0.41
N ALA A 159 -9.70 12.45 0.11
CA ALA A 159 -9.47 13.84 0.47
C ALA A 159 -9.38 14.75 -0.76
N ARG A 160 -8.69 14.31 -1.83
CA ARG A 160 -8.64 15.06 -3.09
C ARG A 160 -10.04 15.24 -3.70
N GLN A 161 -10.87 14.20 -3.73
CA GLN A 161 -12.24 14.31 -4.24
C GLN A 161 -13.09 15.26 -3.39
N GLN A 162 -13.01 15.16 -2.06
CA GLN A 162 -13.79 16.05 -1.19
C GLN A 162 -13.30 17.51 -1.25
N HIS A 163 -12.01 17.75 -1.44
CA HIS A 163 -11.50 19.10 -1.67
C HIS A 163 -11.93 19.67 -3.03
N LEU A 164 -12.00 18.85 -4.07
CA LEU A 164 -12.56 19.23 -5.36
C LEU A 164 -14.04 19.65 -5.21
N ASN A 165 -14.86 18.76 -4.63
CA ASN A 165 -16.27 19.02 -4.34
C ASN A 165 -16.46 20.28 -3.47
N ALA A 166 -15.57 20.52 -2.51
CA ALA A 166 -15.63 21.70 -1.66
C ALA A 166 -15.43 23.01 -2.44
N MET A 167 -14.53 23.01 -3.45
CA MET A 167 -14.32 24.16 -4.32
C MET A 167 -15.52 24.41 -5.24
N GLU A 168 -16.08 23.35 -5.82
CA GLU A 168 -17.20 23.44 -6.78
C GLU A 168 -18.53 23.78 -6.10
N ARG A 169 -18.76 23.26 -4.90
CA ARG A 169 -20.04 23.40 -4.18
C ARG A 169 -20.05 24.53 -3.16
N GLY A 170 -18.90 25.17 -2.91
CA GLY A 170 -18.79 26.30 -1.98
C GLY A 170 -18.80 25.88 -0.51
N GLN A 171 -18.04 24.84 -0.18
CA GLN A 171 -17.87 24.40 1.20
C GLN A 171 -16.67 25.10 1.85
N THR A 172 -16.74 25.26 3.17
CA THR A 172 -15.62 25.77 3.98
C THR A 172 -14.96 24.66 4.79
N CYS A 173 -13.75 24.90 5.30
CA CYS A 173 -12.95 23.91 6.03
C CYS A 173 -13.72 23.25 7.17
N ILE A 174 -14.47 24.03 7.96
CA ILE A 174 -15.22 23.51 9.12
C ILE A 174 -16.45 22.68 8.72
N ASP A 175 -16.83 22.64 7.45
CA ASP A 175 -17.92 21.76 6.99
C ASP A 175 -17.49 20.30 7.12
N CYS A 176 -16.19 20.01 7.09
CA CYS A 176 -15.64 18.67 7.31
C CYS A 176 -14.75 18.61 8.58
N HIS A 177 -13.94 19.63 8.83
CA HIS A 177 -12.90 19.62 9.88
C HIS A 177 -13.34 20.33 11.17
N LYS A 178 -14.24 19.70 11.94
CA LYS A 178 -14.72 20.21 13.24
C LYS A 178 -13.93 19.58 14.39
N GLY A 179 -13.35 20.40 15.27
CA GLY A 179 -12.61 19.89 16.43
C GLY A 179 -11.22 19.35 16.09
N ILE A 180 -10.47 20.05 15.24
CA ILE A 180 -9.14 19.62 14.77
C ILE A 180 -8.12 19.53 15.92
N ALA A 181 -8.10 20.54 16.79
CA ALA A 181 -7.15 20.65 17.89
C ALA A 181 -7.79 20.47 19.27
N HIS A 182 -9.10 20.25 19.34
CA HIS A 182 -9.89 20.21 20.58
C HIS A 182 -10.90 19.08 20.51
N LYS A 183 -11.31 18.52 21.67
CA LYS A 183 -12.19 17.34 21.68
C LYS A 183 -13.46 17.58 20.85
N PRO A 184 -13.83 16.64 19.98
CA PRO A 184 -14.98 16.79 19.11
C PRO A 184 -16.28 16.76 19.92
N VAL A 185 -17.05 17.85 19.86
CA VAL A 185 -18.40 17.93 20.44
C VAL A 185 -19.49 18.11 19.39
N HIS A 186 -19.14 18.04 18.10
CA HIS A 186 -20.11 18.20 17.01
C HIS A 186 -21.13 17.05 16.96
N THR A 187 -20.79 15.88 17.51
CA THR A 187 -21.68 14.73 17.68
C THR A 187 -22.86 15.01 18.62
N GLN A 188 -22.78 16.05 19.44
CA GLN A 188 -23.86 16.47 20.34
C GLN A 188 -24.88 17.40 19.65
N LEU A 189 -24.63 17.82 18.41
CA LEU A 189 -25.58 18.61 17.63
C LEU A 189 -26.77 17.74 17.21
N THR A 190 -27.96 18.32 17.18
CA THR A 190 -29.10 17.69 16.49
C THR A 190 -28.79 17.54 15.00
N ASP A 191 -29.42 16.58 14.31
CA ASP A 191 -29.22 16.39 12.86
C ASP A 191 -29.45 17.70 12.09
N ALA A 192 -30.54 18.41 12.42
CA ALA A 192 -30.91 19.66 11.77
C ALA A 192 -29.87 20.77 12.01
N GLU A 193 -29.27 20.84 13.20
CA GLU A 193 -28.20 21.79 13.49
C GLU A 193 -26.92 21.45 12.71
N LEU A 194 -26.58 20.17 12.59
CA LEU A 194 -25.40 19.72 11.84
C LEU A 194 -25.58 19.97 10.34
N GLU A 195 -26.72 19.59 9.77
CA GLU A 195 -27.09 19.84 8.37
C GLU A 195 -27.07 21.34 8.06
N ALA A 196 -27.60 22.19 8.95
CA ALA A 196 -27.57 23.64 8.77
C ALA A 196 -26.14 24.21 8.81
N LEU A 197 -25.27 23.66 9.68
CA LEU A 197 -23.88 24.10 9.78
C LEU A 197 -23.06 23.71 8.55
N GLU A 198 -23.29 22.52 8.01
CA GLU A 198 -22.55 21.92 6.89
C GLU A 198 -23.09 22.29 5.50
N LYS A 199 -24.21 23.02 5.46
CA LYS A 199 -24.84 23.48 4.23
C LYS A 199 -23.84 24.32 3.40
N PRO A 200 -23.58 23.98 2.14
CA PRO A 200 -22.66 24.75 1.30
C PRO A 200 -23.16 26.18 1.08
N ASN A 201 -22.22 27.12 0.90
CA ASN A 201 -22.51 28.51 0.57
C ASN A 201 -22.04 28.82 -0.85
N PRO A 202 -22.94 29.15 -1.80
CA PRO A 202 -22.57 29.49 -3.17
C PRO A 202 -21.52 30.61 -3.28
N ASP A 203 -21.49 31.55 -2.32
CA ASP A 203 -20.50 32.63 -2.30
C ASP A 203 -19.05 32.14 -2.10
N PHE A 204 -18.88 30.89 -1.66
CA PHE A 204 -17.56 30.28 -1.41
C PHE A 204 -17.11 29.36 -2.55
N ILE A 205 -17.89 29.26 -3.64
CA ILE A 205 -17.50 28.54 -4.85
C ILE A 205 -16.27 29.20 -5.44
N ARG A 206 -15.33 28.38 -5.91
CA ARG A 206 -14.02 28.84 -6.39
C ARG A 206 -13.58 27.99 -7.59
N PRO A 207 -12.91 28.61 -8.58
CA PRO A 207 -12.45 27.88 -9.76
C PRO A 207 -11.35 26.91 -9.39
N ILE A 208 -11.34 25.74 -10.03
CA ILE A 208 -10.32 24.72 -9.84
C ILE A 208 -9.03 25.21 -10.55
N PRO A 209 -7.90 25.35 -9.83
CA PRO A 209 -6.66 25.81 -10.43
C PRO A 209 -6.06 24.78 -11.40
N THR A 210 -5.43 25.25 -12.48
CA THR A 210 -4.73 24.38 -13.45
C THR A 210 -3.62 23.54 -12.81
N SER A 211 -2.97 24.05 -11.76
CA SER A 211 -1.97 23.28 -11.00
C SER A 211 -2.59 22.10 -10.25
N TYR A 212 -3.86 22.22 -9.84
CA TYR A 212 -4.60 21.16 -9.19
C TYR A 212 -5.01 20.08 -10.20
N THR A 213 -5.58 20.46 -11.35
CA THR A 213 -5.95 19.50 -12.40
C THR A 213 -4.74 18.75 -12.94
N ALA A 214 -3.64 19.44 -13.25
CA ALA A 214 -2.38 18.80 -13.65
C ALA A 214 -1.75 17.94 -12.52
N GLY A 215 -2.10 18.23 -11.27
CA GLY A 215 -1.76 17.37 -10.14
C GLY A 215 -2.55 16.07 -10.14
N LEU A 216 -3.87 16.13 -10.39
CA LEU A 216 -4.75 14.96 -10.49
C LEU A 216 -4.31 14.03 -11.62
N GLU A 217 -4.07 14.57 -12.82
CA GLU A 217 -3.60 13.80 -13.98
C GLU A 217 -2.30 13.02 -13.68
N ARG A 218 -1.35 13.64 -12.99
CA ARG A 218 -0.08 12.99 -12.59
C ARG A 218 -0.30 11.86 -11.59
N VAL A 219 -1.21 12.03 -10.62
CA VAL A 219 -1.54 10.99 -9.65
C VAL A 219 -2.24 9.83 -10.34
N GLU A 220 -3.19 10.13 -11.21
CA GLU A 220 -3.94 9.10 -11.95
C GLU A 220 -3.01 8.28 -12.84
N ALA A 221 -2.07 8.92 -13.53
CA ALA A 221 -1.04 8.21 -14.30
C ALA A 221 -0.16 7.33 -13.42
N ALA A 222 0.31 7.84 -12.27
CA ALA A 222 1.14 7.06 -11.34
C ALA A 222 0.36 5.90 -10.69
N GLU A 223 -0.91 6.11 -10.32
CA GLU A 223 -1.80 5.07 -9.78
C GLU A 223 -2.11 4.01 -10.85
N ALA A 224 -2.31 4.40 -12.11
CA ALA A 224 -2.53 3.49 -13.23
C ALA A 224 -1.28 2.65 -13.52
N GLU A 225 -0.09 3.25 -13.53
CA GLU A 225 1.19 2.54 -13.70
C GLU A 225 1.43 1.55 -12.55
N ALA A 226 1.19 1.98 -11.30
CA ALA A 226 1.32 1.10 -10.14
C ALA A 226 0.33 -0.07 -10.19
N LYS A 227 -0.92 0.19 -10.60
CA LYS A 227 -1.94 -0.85 -10.79
C LYS A 227 -1.54 -1.83 -11.89
N ALA A 228 -1.05 -1.34 -13.03
CA ALA A 228 -0.58 -2.19 -14.12
C ALA A 228 0.57 -3.10 -13.69
N LYS A 229 1.57 -2.55 -12.97
CA LYS A 229 2.68 -3.34 -12.42
C LYS A 229 2.22 -4.38 -11.40
N ALA A 230 1.26 -4.02 -10.53
CA ALA A 230 0.71 -4.96 -9.56
C ALA A 230 -0.09 -6.09 -10.25
N GLN A 231 -0.88 -5.76 -11.28
CA GLN A 231 -1.60 -6.75 -12.08
C GLN A 231 -0.63 -7.68 -12.82
N GLU A 232 0.41 -7.14 -13.43
CA GLU A 232 1.46 -7.92 -14.10
C GLU A 232 2.18 -8.85 -13.13
N ALA A 233 2.54 -8.35 -11.93
CA ALA A 233 3.17 -9.15 -10.89
C ALA A 233 2.26 -10.32 -10.44
N ARG A 234 0.98 -10.06 -10.17
CA ARG A 234 0.00 -11.11 -9.83
C ARG A 234 -0.20 -12.10 -10.97
N GLN A 235 -0.22 -11.63 -12.21
CA GLN A 235 -0.35 -12.51 -13.38
C GLN A 235 0.86 -13.45 -13.49
N ARG A 236 2.08 -12.91 -13.33
CA ARG A 236 3.31 -13.72 -13.30
C ARG A 236 3.31 -14.73 -12.15
N GLU A 237 2.83 -14.33 -10.97
CA GLU A 237 2.69 -15.23 -9.82
C GLU A 237 1.67 -16.34 -10.10
N ARG A 238 0.50 -16.02 -10.68
CA ARG A 238 -0.50 -17.01 -11.10
C ARG A 238 0.07 -17.99 -12.12
N GLU A 239 0.83 -17.50 -13.10
CA GLU A 239 1.49 -18.34 -14.11
C GLU A 239 2.55 -19.26 -13.47
N ALA A 240 3.33 -18.75 -12.52
CA ALA A 240 4.31 -19.54 -11.78
C ALA A 240 3.64 -20.62 -10.91
N GLN A 241 2.59 -20.28 -10.16
CA GLN A 241 1.83 -21.24 -9.35
C GLN A 241 1.15 -22.31 -10.21
N ALA A 242 0.60 -21.92 -11.37
CA ALA A 242 0.00 -22.84 -12.32
C ALA A 242 1.05 -23.82 -12.90
N ALA A 243 2.24 -23.33 -13.25
CA ALA A 243 3.33 -24.17 -13.72
C ALA A 243 3.80 -25.18 -12.66
N MET A 244 3.98 -24.71 -11.41
CA MET A 244 4.37 -25.57 -10.29
C MET A 244 3.34 -26.67 -10.01
N LYS A 245 2.05 -26.33 -10.02
CA LYS A 245 0.99 -27.31 -9.78
C LYS A 245 0.85 -28.30 -10.94
N ALA A 246 0.99 -27.86 -12.19
CA ALA A 246 1.01 -28.75 -13.36
C ALA A 246 2.18 -29.76 -13.28
N GLU A 247 3.35 -29.32 -12.82
CA GLU A 247 4.50 -30.19 -12.57
C GLU A 247 4.21 -31.21 -11.46
N GLN A 248 3.61 -30.76 -10.34
CA GLN A 248 3.24 -31.64 -9.24
C GLN A 248 2.17 -32.66 -9.65
N GLU A 249 1.15 -32.26 -10.40
CA GLU A 249 0.12 -33.15 -10.94
C GLU A 249 0.72 -34.17 -11.92
N ALA A 250 1.63 -33.75 -12.80
CA ALA A 250 2.36 -34.67 -13.68
C ALA A 250 3.20 -35.68 -12.88
N ARG A 251 3.88 -35.24 -11.81
CA ARG A 251 4.65 -36.12 -10.92
C ARG A 251 3.75 -37.10 -10.15
N MET A 252 2.61 -36.63 -9.65
CA MET A 252 1.62 -37.48 -8.98
C MET A 252 1.01 -38.49 -9.96
N ALA A 253 0.63 -38.08 -11.17
CA ALA A 253 0.12 -38.95 -12.21
C ALA A 253 1.15 -40.03 -12.61
N ALA A 254 2.42 -39.66 -12.75
CA ALA A 254 3.51 -40.61 -13.01
C ALA A 254 3.70 -41.59 -11.85
N ALA A 255 3.63 -41.13 -10.60
CA ALA A 255 3.72 -41.99 -9.42
C ALA A 255 2.51 -42.95 -9.30
N VAL A 256 1.30 -42.49 -9.61
CA VAL A 256 0.09 -43.32 -9.65
C VAL A 256 0.17 -44.34 -10.77
N ALA A 257 0.62 -43.96 -11.97
CA ALA A 257 0.82 -44.89 -13.07
C ALA A 257 1.86 -45.97 -12.73
N ALA A 258 2.98 -45.58 -12.10
CA ALA A 258 4.00 -46.52 -11.62
C ALA A 258 3.46 -47.46 -10.52
N ALA A 259 2.62 -46.95 -9.61
CA ALA A 259 1.96 -47.75 -8.58
C ALA A 259 0.93 -48.73 -9.18
N ILE A 260 0.19 -48.33 -10.20
CA ILE A 260 -0.75 -49.19 -10.94
C ILE A 260 0.02 -50.29 -11.69
N GLU A 261 1.14 -49.97 -12.35
CA GLU A 261 1.97 -50.98 -13.02
C GLU A 261 2.64 -51.93 -12.02
N ALA A 262 3.12 -51.43 -10.88
CA ALA A 262 3.63 -52.27 -9.79
C ALA A 262 2.55 -53.17 -9.17
N TYR A 263 1.31 -52.67 -9.07
CA TYR A 263 0.15 -53.44 -8.61
C TYR A 263 -0.26 -54.52 -9.63
N LYS A 264 -0.28 -54.20 -10.93
CA LYS A 264 -0.51 -55.17 -12.03
C LYS A 264 0.58 -56.24 -12.10
N ALA A 265 1.83 -55.89 -11.81
CA ALA A 265 2.94 -56.83 -11.73
C ALA A 265 2.87 -57.74 -10.49
N GLY A 266 2.07 -57.39 -9.48
CA GLY A 266 1.92 -58.12 -8.22
C GLY A 266 0.69 -59.02 -8.09
N GLN A 267 -0.29 -58.96 -9.00
CA GLN A 267 -1.49 -59.81 -8.96
C GLN A 267 -1.86 -60.39 -10.33
N ALA A 268 -1.70 -61.70 -10.46
CA ALA A 268 -2.49 -62.48 -11.39
C ALA A 268 -3.94 -62.54 -10.89
N GLY A 269 -4.82 -61.72 -11.48
CA GLY A 269 -6.27 -61.92 -11.49
C GLY A 269 -7.08 -61.14 -10.45
N ALA A 270 -7.52 -59.94 -10.82
CA ALA A 270 -8.88 -59.44 -10.59
C ALA A 270 -9.05 -58.10 -11.33
N ALA A 271 -10.02 -58.04 -12.25
CA ALA A 271 -10.39 -56.80 -12.92
C ALA A 271 -11.20 -55.93 -11.94
N VAL A 272 -10.71 -54.72 -11.65
CA VAL A 272 -11.51 -53.65 -11.04
C VAL A 272 -11.55 -52.50 -12.03
N ALA A 273 -12.77 -52.13 -12.43
CA ALA A 273 -13.03 -51.04 -13.35
C ALA A 273 -12.54 -49.70 -12.77
N ALA A 274 -11.75 -48.97 -13.56
CA ALA A 274 -11.37 -47.61 -13.25
C ALA A 274 -12.60 -46.69 -13.34
N PRO A 275 -12.84 -45.78 -12.37
CA PRO A 275 -13.80 -44.71 -12.57
C PRO A 275 -13.24 -43.77 -13.65
N ALA A 276 -14.09 -43.47 -14.63
CA ALA A 276 -13.79 -42.50 -15.67
C ALA A 276 -13.47 -41.15 -15.02
N ALA A 277 -12.27 -40.63 -15.30
CA ALA A 277 -11.96 -39.24 -15.05
C ALA A 277 -12.97 -38.40 -15.86
N ALA A 278 -13.84 -37.69 -15.15
CA ALA A 278 -14.76 -36.74 -15.76
C ALA A 278 -13.93 -35.63 -16.40
N ALA A 279 -13.77 -35.69 -17.72
CA ALA A 279 -13.42 -34.52 -18.50
C ALA A 279 -14.60 -33.54 -18.39
N ALA A 280 -14.46 -32.51 -17.56
CA ALA A 280 -15.37 -31.37 -17.56
C ALA A 280 -14.95 -30.43 -18.69
N ALA A 281 -15.88 -30.22 -19.61
CA ALA A 281 -15.76 -29.47 -20.84
C ALA A 281 -15.72 -27.93 -20.61
N ASP A 282 -15.21 -27.24 -21.62
CA ASP A 282 -15.02 -25.78 -21.75
C ASP A 282 -16.14 -24.90 -21.16
N GLY A 283 -15.81 -24.17 -20.10
CA GLY A 283 -16.67 -23.16 -19.46
C GLY A 283 -16.46 -21.73 -19.98
N GLY A 284 -15.69 -21.52 -21.05
CA GLY A 284 -15.40 -20.19 -21.61
C GLY A 284 -16.46 -19.66 -22.57
N PHE A 285 -17.54 -20.40 -22.81
CA PHE A 285 -18.61 -20.13 -23.79
C PHE A 285 -18.10 -19.77 -25.19
N GLY A 286 -16.91 -20.27 -25.58
CA GLY A 286 -16.28 -20.00 -26.87
C GLY A 286 -15.62 -18.62 -27.02
N ILE A 287 -15.55 -17.81 -25.95
CA ILE A 287 -14.87 -16.51 -25.95
C ILE A 287 -13.37 -16.69 -25.76
N ASP A 288 -12.58 -16.06 -26.64
CA ASP A 288 -11.15 -15.90 -26.47
C ASP A 288 -10.88 -14.73 -25.52
N TRP A 289 -10.50 -15.04 -24.27
CA TRP A 289 -10.29 -14.04 -23.23
C TRP A 289 -8.87 -13.44 -23.22
N SER A 290 -7.99 -13.86 -24.12
CA SER A 290 -6.58 -13.45 -24.13
C SER A 290 -6.38 -11.98 -24.49
N ASP A 291 -7.29 -11.41 -25.27
CA ASP A 291 -7.25 -10.01 -25.74
C ASP A 291 -8.38 -9.14 -25.18
N VAL A 292 -9.19 -9.68 -24.27
CA VAL A 292 -10.27 -8.94 -23.59
C VAL A 292 -9.65 -8.18 -22.41
N PRO A 293 -9.78 -6.85 -22.33
CA PRO A 293 -9.20 -6.08 -21.23
C PRO A 293 -9.75 -6.51 -19.87
N GLY A 294 -8.85 -6.81 -18.93
CA GLY A 294 -9.20 -7.14 -17.55
C GLY A 294 -9.15 -5.92 -16.63
N ARG A 295 -10.25 -5.67 -15.90
CA ARG A 295 -10.28 -4.70 -14.81
C ARG A 295 -10.16 -5.42 -13.47
N GLU A 296 -9.24 -4.98 -12.63
CA GLU A 296 -9.29 -5.36 -11.22
C GLU A 296 -10.33 -4.54 -10.47
N VAL A 297 -11.27 -5.25 -9.82
CA VAL A 297 -12.33 -4.77 -8.94
C VAL A 297 -12.08 -5.37 -7.55
N VAL A 298 -11.99 -4.52 -6.52
CA VAL A 298 -11.78 -4.97 -5.15
C VAL A 298 -13.12 -5.07 -4.43
N LEU A 299 -13.52 -6.28 -4.06
CA LEU A 299 -14.66 -6.51 -3.17
C LEU A 299 -14.16 -6.42 -1.73
N PHE A 300 -14.95 -5.83 -0.84
CA PHE A 300 -14.58 -5.67 0.57
C PHE A 300 -15.67 -6.21 1.49
N TYR A 301 -15.28 -6.60 2.69
CA TYR A 301 -16.19 -7.05 3.72
C TYR A 301 -16.94 -5.85 4.32
N PRO A 302 -18.27 -5.76 4.20
CA PRO A 302 -19.03 -4.55 4.53
C PRO A 302 -19.51 -4.49 5.99
N GLY A 303 -19.39 -5.57 6.75
CA GLY A 303 -19.93 -5.66 8.11
C GLY A 303 -21.44 -5.43 8.12
N GLN A 304 -21.90 -4.46 8.93
CA GLN A 304 -23.31 -4.12 9.12
C GLN A 304 -23.72 -2.80 8.42
N SER A 305 -23.04 -2.41 7.34
CA SER A 305 -23.35 -1.16 6.61
C SER A 305 -24.56 -1.32 5.67
N SER A 306 -25.71 -0.76 6.07
CA SER A 306 -26.94 -0.71 5.25
C SER A 306 -27.14 0.66 4.57
N MET A 307 -28.16 0.78 3.71
CA MET A 307 -28.58 2.06 3.15
C MET A 307 -28.97 3.07 4.23
N GLU A 308 -29.61 2.65 5.31
CA GLU A 308 -29.97 3.53 6.43
C GLU A 308 -28.72 4.12 7.11
N TRP A 309 -27.65 3.32 7.20
CA TRP A 309 -26.36 3.81 7.69
C TRP A 309 -25.73 4.83 6.73
N ILE A 310 -25.75 4.56 5.41
CA ILE A 310 -25.22 5.47 4.38
C ILE A 310 -25.97 6.80 4.37
N LEU A 311 -27.30 6.74 4.48
CA LEU A 311 -28.21 7.88 4.44
C LEU A 311 -28.35 8.59 5.78
N ASN A 312 -27.66 8.13 6.83
CA ASN A 312 -27.58 8.83 8.11
C ASN A 312 -26.25 9.58 8.25
N GLY A 313 -26.29 10.91 8.15
CA GLY A 313 -25.10 11.77 8.14
C GLY A 313 -24.28 11.73 9.44
N ARG A 314 -24.89 11.27 10.54
CA ARG A 314 -24.18 11.01 11.80
C ARG A 314 -23.34 9.74 11.76
N ASP A 315 -23.82 8.72 11.05
CA ASP A 315 -23.18 7.41 11.00
C ASP A 315 -22.20 7.31 9.82
N HIS A 316 -22.52 7.98 8.71
CA HIS A 316 -21.69 8.03 7.52
C HIS A 316 -21.53 9.47 6.97
N SER A 317 -20.28 9.94 6.91
CA SER A 317 -19.97 11.29 6.43
C SER A 317 -20.25 11.52 4.94
N GLY A 318 -20.50 10.44 4.17
CA GLY A 318 -20.74 10.51 2.73
C GLY A 318 -22.16 10.92 2.33
N LYS A 319 -23.13 10.96 3.26
CA LYS A 319 -24.55 11.27 2.95
C LYS A 319 -24.72 12.49 2.03
N ARG A 320 -24.06 13.61 2.37
CA ARG A 320 -24.19 14.86 1.62
C ARG A 320 -23.64 14.77 0.21
N ALA A 321 -22.52 14.05 0.03
CA ALA A 321 -21.93 13.81 -1.28
C ALA A 321 -22.88 12.94 -2.13
N PHE A 322 -23.42 11.90 -1.51
CA PHE A 322 -24.37 10.98 -2.12
C PHE A 322 -25.70 11.66 -2.55
N GLU A 323 -26.29 12.50 -1.68
CA GLU A 323 -27.48 13.29 -2.02
C GLU A 323 -27.22 14.31 -3.14
N ALA A 324 -25.97 14.77 -3.27
CA ALA A 324 -25.55 15.70 -4.32
C ALA A 324 -25.22 15.00 -5.66
N GLY A 325 -25.33 13.67 -5.75
CA GLY A 325 -25.09 12.92 -6.98
C GLY A 325 -23.81 12.07 -6.99
N ASP A 326 -22.93 12.19 -6.00
CA ASP A 326 -21.68 11.41 -5.97
C ASP A 326 -21.98 9.92 -5.75
N ARG A 327 -21.29 9.06 -6.49
CA ARG A 327 -21.42 7.62 -6.38
C ARG A 327 -20.50 7.08 -5.28
N CYS A 328 -20.84 5.92 -4.72
CA CYS A 328 -19.95 5.20 -3.81
C CYS A 328 -18.57 4.96 -4.45
N PHE A 329 -18.56 4.66 -5.74
CA PHE A 329 -17.35 4.46 -6.54
C PHE A 329 -16.38 5.66 -6.47
N ASP A 330 -16.90 6.88 -6.65
CA ASP A 330 -16.08 8.10 -6.75
C ASP A 330 -15.29 8.37 -5.44
N CYS A 331 -15.78 7.83 -4.31
CA CYS A 331 -15.13 7.95 -3.02
C CYS A 331 -14.37 6.69 -2.57
N HIS A 332 -14.86 5.48 -2.90
CA HIS A 332 -14.44 4.24 -2.24
C HIS A 332 -13.70 3.22 -3.12
N ASP A 333 -13.68 3.34 -4.45
CA ASP A 333 -13.02 2.35 -5.34
C ASP A 333 -11.55 2.12 -4.97
N LYS A 334 -10.86 3.19 -4.59
CA LYS A 334 -9.42 3.17 -4.24
C LYS A 334 -9.13 2.86 -2.76
N GLU A 335 -10.15 2.70 -1.92
CA GLU A 335 -10.00 2.39 -0.48
C GLU A 335 -10.76 1.14 -0.03
N ALA A 336 -11.41 0.40 -0.93
CA ALA A 336 -12.17 -0.81 -0.62
C ALA A 336 -11.39 -1.83 0.22
N ALA A 337 -10.14 -2.15 -0.15
CA ALA A 337 -9.30 -3.08 0.62
C ALA A 337 -9.04 -2.60 2.05
N ASP A 338 -8.75 -1.31 2.21
CA ASP A 338 -8.50 -0.68 3.51
C ASP A 338 -9.75 -0.66 4.39
N ILE A 339 -10.92 -0.42 3.80
CA ILE A 339 -12.22 -0.47 4.47
C ILE A 339 -12.45 -1.89 5.01
N GLY A 340 -12.31 -2.89 4.13
CA GLY A 340 -12.48 -4.30 4.48
C GLY A 340 -11.58 -4.71 5.65
N ARG A 341 -10.29 -4.33 5.62
CA ARG A 341 -9.34 -4.60 6.71
C ARG A 341 -9.80 -4.02 8.04
N LYS A 342 -10.26 -2.77 8.08
CA LYS A 342 -10.72 -2.14 9.34
C LYS A 342 -11.98 -2.77 9.91
N ILE A 343 -12.84 -3.28 9.05
CA ILE A 343 -14.08 -3.92 9.49
C ILE A 343 -13.78 -5.31 10.07
N VAL A 344 -12.96 -6.12 9.41
CA VAL A 344 -12.61 -7.45 9.93
C VAL A 344 -11.77 -7.42 11.21
N THR A 345 -11.08 -6.31 11.51
CA THR A 345 -10.37 -6.13 12.80
C THR A 345 -11.28 -5.64 13.92
N GLY A 346 -12.56 -5.37 13.65
CA GLY A 346 -13.50 -4.81 14.64
C GLY A 346 -13.29 -3.32 14.94
N GLU A 347 -12.45 -2.61 14.17
CA GLU A 347 -12.25 -1.17 14.35
C GLU A 347 -13.54 -0.38 14.05
N LYS A 348 -14.33 -0.86 13.07
CA LYS A 348 -15.55 -0.22 12.57
C LYS A 348 -16.59 -1.25 12.10
N LEU A 349 -17.88 -0.96 12.31
CA LEU A 349 -19.04 -1.57 11.63
C LEU A 349 -19.21 -3.10 11.73
N GLU A 350 -18.37 -3.80 12.49
CA GLU A 350 -18.54 -5.19 12.85
C GLU A 350 -18.34 -5.36 14.36
N PRO A 351 -19.42 -5.50 15.15
CA PRO A 351 -19.31 -5.72 16.59
C PRO A 351 -18.79 -7.13 16.93
N GLN A 352 -18.88 -8.10 16.02
CA GLN A 352 -18.46 -9.48 16.22
C GLN A 352 -17.58 -9.95 15.05
N PRO A 353 -16.32 -9.48 14.97
CA PRO A 353 -15.42 -9.85 13.88
C PRO A 353 -15.10 -11.35 13.92
N ILE A 354 -15.03 -11.97 12.74
CA ILE A 354 -14.58 -13.35 12.56
C ILE A 354 -13.05 -13.34 12.48
N GLU A 355 -12.39 -13.92 13.47
CA GLU A 355 -10.92 -14.03 13.50
C GLU A 355 -10.40 -14.74 12.25
N GLY A 356 -9.40 -14.17 11.59
CA GLY A 356 -8.81 -14.73 10.37
C GLY A 356 -9.59 -14.47 9.07
N LYS A 357 -10.82 -13.92 9.13
CA LYS A 357 -11.58 -13.58 7.91
C LYS A 357 -10.85 -12.51 7.09
N ARG A 358 -10.66 -12.78 5.80
CA ARG A 358 -10.03 -11.79 4.91
C ARG A 358 -10.92 -10.55 4.74
N GLY A 359 -10.30 -9.37 4.74
CA GLY A 359 -11.00 -8.09 4.61
C GLY A 359 -11.49 -7.79 3.20
N SER A 360 -10.80 -8.28 2.16
CA SER A 360 -11.09 -7.95 0.77
C SER A 360 -10.69 -9.06 -0.20
N ILE A 361 -11.29 -9.03 -1.39
CA ILE A 361 -11.03 -9.94 -2.51
C ILE A 361 -10.67 -9.09 -3.74
N PRO A 362 -9.43 -9.12 -4.24
CA PRO A 362 -9.14 -8.58 -5.56
C PRO A 362 -9.68 -9.53 -6.62
N VAL A 363 -10.59 -9.03 -7.46
CA VAL A 363 -11.24 -9.81 -8.52
C VAL A 363 -10.86 -9.23 -9.88
N THR A 364 -10.30 -10.04 -10.77
CA THR A 364 -10.13 -9.67 -12.17
C THR A 364 -11.46 -9.89 -12.89
N VAL A 365 -12.03 -8.83 -13.47
CA VAL A 365 -13.28 -8.85 -14.23
C VAL A 365 -12.98 -8.53 -15.69
N GLN A 366 -13.43 -9.40 -16.58
CA GLN A 366 -13.43 -9.16 -18.03
C GLN A 366 -14.85 -9.22 -18.55
N ALA A 367 -15.15 -8.38 -19.53
CA ALA A 367 -16.46 -8.30 -20.15
C ALA A 367 -16.32 -8.32 -21.68
N ALA A 368 -17.13 -9.14 -22.33
CA ALA A 368 -17.24 -9.21 -23.78
C ALA A 368 -18.71 -9.33 -24.18
N HIS A 369 -19.04 -9.03 -25.43
CA HIS A 369 -20.38 -9.25 -25.96
C HIS A 369 -20.37 -9.70 -27.41
N ASP A 370 -21.41 -10.42 -27.81
CA ASP A 370 -21.77 -10.62 -29.21
C ASP A 370 -23.13 -9.93 -29.48
N ALA A 371 -23.69 -10.12 -30.68
CA ALA A 371 -24.96 -9.51 -31.05
C ALA A 371 -26.16 -9.93 -30.16
N GLU A 372 -26.04 -11.01 -29.40
CA GLU A 372 -27.12 -11.61 -28.62
C GLU A 372 -26.84 -11.69 -27.12
N ASN A 373 -25.57 -11.73 -26.69
CA ASN A 373 -25.17 -12.11 -25.34
C ASN A 373 -24.07 -11.22 -24.76
N LEU A 374 -24.19 -10.95 -23.46
CA LEU A 374 -23.13 -10.49 -22.58
C LEU A 374 -22.36 -11.69 -22.02
N TYR A 375 -21.03 -11.60 -22.01
CA TYR A 375 -20.12 -12.54 -21.39
C TYR A 375 -19.30 -11.83 -20.32
N LEU A 376 -19.22 -12.42 -19.13
CA LEU A 376 -18.39 -11.93 -18.03
C LEU A 376 -17.46 -13.04 -17.54
N ARG A 377 -16.23 -12.69 -17.15
CA ARG A 377 -15.29 -13.60 -16.48
C ARG A 377 -14.76 -12.95 -15.21
N PHE A 378 -14.89 -13.66 -14.09
CA PHE A 378 -14.44 -13.26 -12.77
C PHE A 378 -13.35 -14.22 -12.30
N GLN A 379 -12.21 -13.69 -11.84
CA GLN A 379 -11.11 -14.49 -11.31
C GLN A 379 -10.58 -13.95 -9.99
N TRP A 380 -10.45 -14.79 -8.98
CA TRP A 380 -9.90 -14.42 -7.67
C TRP A 380 -9.26 -15.60 -6.95
N GLU A 381 -8.39 -15.30 -6.01
CA GLU A 381 -7.69 -16.31 -5.20
C GLU A 381 -8.58 -16.89 -4.10
N ASP A 382 -8.53 -18.21 -3.99
CA ASP A 382 -9.08 -19.02 -2.92
C ASP A 382 -8.21 -18.89 -1.66
N THR A 383 -8.82 -19.03 -0.49
CA THR A 383 -8.11 -18.99 0.79
C THR A 383 -8.47 -20.18 1.66
N PRO A 384 -7.57 -20.64 2.55
CA PRO A 384 -7.89 -21.68 3.51
C PRO A 384 -9.13 -21.34 4.35
N HIS A 385 -9.94 -22.35 4.64
CA HIS A 385 -11.18 -22.16 5.40
C HIS A 385 -10.92 -21.65 6.80
N VAL A 386 -11.67 -20.62 7.22
CA VAL A 386 -11.67 -20.05 8.56
C VAL A 386 -12.99 -20.45 9.25
N PRO A 387 -12.96 -21.42 10.19
CA PRO A 387 -14.18 -21.88 10.86
C PRO A 387 -14.84 -20.77 11.67
N VAL A 388 -16.14 -20.56 11.46
CA VAL A 388 -16.89 -19.57 12.26
C VAL A 388 -17.32 -20.15 13.60
N PRO A 389 -17.22 -19.38 14.70
CA PRO A 389 -17.44 -19.91 16.05
C PRO A 389 -18.92 -20.12 16.40
N PHE A 390 -19.85 -19.59 15.60
CA PHE A 390 -21.29 -19.58 15.89
C PHE A 390 -22.12 -20.56 15.04
N VAL A 391 -21.48 -21.40 14.21
CA VAL A 391 -22.15 -22.46 13.44
C VAL A 391 -21.48 -23.80 13.73
N GLU A 392 -22.27 -24.84 14.01
CA GLU A 392 -21.76 -26.20 14.18
C GLU A 392 -21.09 -26.68 12.88
N GLY A 393 -19.86 -27.20 12.98
CA GLY A 393 -19.05 -27.56 11.82
C GLY A 393 -18.33 -26.39 11.13
N GLY A 394 -18.46 -25.15 11.64
CA GLY A 394 -17.68 -23.98 11.23
C GLY A 394 -18.00 -23.40 9.85
N LYS A 395 -18.94 -23.99 9.10
CA LYS A 395 -19.34 -23.60 7.73
C LYS A 395 -20.79 -23.12 7.71
N MET A 396 -21.03 -21.89 7.27
CA MET A 396 -22.40 -21.34 7.20
C MET A 396 -23.21 -21.93 6.05
N ASP A 397 -22.55 -22.25 4.94
CA ASP A 397 -23.12 -22.88 3.75
C ASP A 397 -22.22 -24.05 3.33
N PRO A 398 -22.32 -25.22 3.98
CA PRO A 398 -21.40 -26.35 3.77
C PRO A 398 -21.35 -26.86 2.34
N GLU A 399 -22.42 -26.67 1.58
CA GLU A 399 -22.55 -27.13 0.20
C GLU A 399 -21.80 -26.23 -0.78
N ASN A 400 -21.65 -24.94 -0.47
CA ASN A 400 -21.13 -23.95 -1.40
C ASN A 400 -19.90 -23.24 -0.83
N PRO A 401 -18.68 -23.74 -1.12
CA PRO A 401 -17.43 -23.04 -0.83
C PRO A 401 -17.45 -21.58 -1.27
N VAL A 402 -17.98 -21.31 -2.48
CA VAL A 402 -18.17 -19.95 -2.99
C VAL A 402 -19.52 -19.76 -3.66
N LYS A 403 -20.05 -18.54 -3.57
CA LYS A 403 -21.13 -18.06 -4.45
C LYS A 403 -20.75 -16.71 -5.02
N LEU A 404 -20.96 -16.52 -6.32
CA LEU A 404 -20.86 -15.22 -6.98
C LEU A 404 -22.29 -14.73 -7.26
N ALA A 405 -22.62 -13.53 -6.85
CA ALA A 405 -23.86 -12.85 -7.22
C ALA A 405 -23.54 -11.53 -7.93
N LEU A 406 -24.34 -11.18 -8.92
CA LEU A 406 -24.26 -9.91 -9.63
C LEU A 406 -25.64 -9.29 -9.76
N MET A 407 -25.73 -7.97 -9.67
CA MET A 407 -26.98 -7.26 -9.97
C MET A 407 -26.78 -6.26 -11.11
N LEU A 408 -27.83 -6.13 -11.92
CA LEU A 408 -27.92 -5.17 -13.02
C LEU A 408 -29.15 -4.29 -12.82
N ALA A 409 -28.99 -2.98 -13.05
CA ALA A 409 -30.08 -2.03 -12.93
C ALA A 409 -29.93 -0.89 -13.93
N THR A 410 -31.02 -0.18 -14.17
CA THR A 410 -31.01 1.11 -14.88
C THR A 410 -30.91 2.26 -13.88
N ASP A 411 -30.79 3.50 -14.38
CA ASP A 411 -30.81 4.70 -13.53
C ASP A 411 -32.20 5.10 -13.05
N GLU A 412 -33.26 4.40 -13.52
CA GLU A 412 -34.64 4.63 -13.07
C GLU A 412 -34.90 4.06 -11.67
N VAL A 413 -34.07 3.09 -11.22
CA VAL A 413 -34.15 2.53 -9.87
C VAL A 413 -33.49 3.49 -8.87
N GLU A 414 -34.20 3.83 -7.80
CA GLU A 414 -33.75 4.79 -6.80
C GLU A 414 -32.40 4.35 -6.22
N TYR A 415 -31.42 5.27 -6.31
CA TYR A 415 -30.03 5.10 -5.88
C TYR A 415 -29.20 4.08 -6.67
N ALA A 416 -29.74 3.35 -7.64
CA ALA A 416 -28.95 2.37 -8.40
C ALA A 416 -27.73 3.01 -9.07
N ASP A 417 -27.89 4.24 -9.56
CA ASP A 417 -26.86 5.06 -10.21
C ASP A 417 -25.65 5.36 -9.31
N ARG A 418 -25.87 5.45 -7.99
CA ARG A 418 -24.87 5.85 -6.99
C ARG A 418 -24.41 4.72 -6.07
N ALA A 419 -25.33 3.85 -5.68
CA ALA A 419 -25.13 2.78 -4.70
C ALA A 419 -24.97 1.40 -5.34
N GLY A 420 -25.38 1.21 -6.60
CA GLY A 420 -25.42 -0.11 -7.24
C GLY A 420 -26.22 -1.11 -6.40
N CYS A 421 -25.68 -2.32 -6.21
CA CYS A 421 -26.33 -3.39 -5.43
C CYS A 421 -26.65 -3.01 -3.97
N TRP A 422 -26.00 -1.97 -3.43
CA TRP A 422 -26.23 -1.54 -2.05
C TRP A 422 -27.63 -1.01 -1.82
N GLY A 423 -28.28 -0.47 -2.85
CA GLY A 423 -29.66 0.02 -2.78
C GLY A 423 -30.67 -1.01 -2.27
N THR A 424 -30.29 -2.29 -2.28
CA THR A 424 -31.11 -3.40 -1.80
C THR A 424 -30.75 -3.90 -0.39
N CYS A 425 -29.80 -3.27 0.29
CA CYS A 425 -29.26 -3.69 1.58
C CYS A 425 -29.80 -2.81 2.72
N HIS A 426 -30.64 -3.39 3.58
CA HIS A 426 -31.33 -2.67 4.66
C HIS A 426 -30.97 -3.23 6.04
N HIS A 427 -31.16 -2.41 7.08
CA HIS A 427 -30.83 -2.76 8.48
C HIS A 427 -31.73 -3.84 9.07
N ASP A 428 -32.93 -4.01 8.52
CA ASP A 428 -33.99 -4.94 8.96
C ASP A 428 -33.99 -6.29 8.22
N LEU A 429 -33.01 -6.50 7.33
CA LEU A 429 -32.84 -7.79 6.67
C LEU A 429 -32.46 -8.87 7.69
N ARG A 430 -32.74 -10.14 7.36
CA ARG A 430 -32.28 -11.25 8.20
C ARG A 430 -30.77 -11.18 8.42
N SER A 431 -30.33 -11.50 9.64
CA SER A 431 -28.94 -11.40 10.13
C SER A 431 -28.35 -9.98 10.26
N MET A 432 -29.12 -8.93 9.98
CA MET A 432 -28.73 -7.52 10.21
C MET A 432 -29.21 -7.03 11.59
N PRO A 433 -28.72 -5.89 12.11
CA PRO A 433 -28.93 -5.49 13.51
C PRO A 433 -30.39 -5.34 13.95
N ASP A 434 -31.27 -4.86 13.05
CA ASP A 434 -32.68 -4.61 13.34
C ASP A 434 -33.58 -5.65 12.66
N GLU A 435 -33.12 -6.90 12.54
CA GLU A 435 -33.83 -8.00 11.87
C GLU A 435 -35.33 -8.00 12.19
N ALA A 436 -36.16 -7.71 11.19
CA ALA A 436 -37.61 -7.66 11.34
C ALA A 436 -38.24 -9.06 11.29
N SER A 437 -37.66 -9.96 10.51
CA SER A 437 -38.13 -11.33 10.31
C SER A 437 -37.02 -12.23 9.77
N PRO A 438 -37.01 -13.54 10.10
CA PRO A 438 -36.12 -14.52 9.47
C PRO A 438 -36.32 -14.62 7.94
N GLU A 439 -37.51 -14.25 7.46
CA GLU A 439 -37.86 -14.22 6.04
C GLU A 439 -37.45 -12.90 5.35
N ALA A 440 -37.00 -11.89 6.10
CA ALA A 440 -36.66 -10.60 5.54
C ALA A 440 -35.52 -10.72 4.52
N THR A 441 -35.86 -10.47 3.25
CA THR A 441 -34.92 -10.50 2.12
C THR A 441 -34.77 -9.12 1.50
N LYS A 442 -33.80 -8.98 0.60
CA LYS A 442 -33.49 -7.73 -0.11
C LYS A 442 -34.74 -7.14 -0.76
N TYR A 443 -34.89 -5.83 -0.71
CA TYR A 443 -35.99 -5.06 -1.29
C TYR A 443 -35.50 -3.69 -1.77
N LEU A 444 -36.33 -2.99 -2.55
CA LEU A 444 -36.10 -1.64 -3.05
C LEU A 444 -37.06 -0.64 -2.40
N THR A 445 -36.67 0.64 -2.34
CA THR A 445 -37.48 1.72 -1.76
C THR A 445 -38.84 1.85 -2.44
N GLU A 446 -38.88 1.66 -3.74
CA GLU A 446 -40.05 1.72 -4.61
C GLU A 446 -41.11 0.71 -4.20
N SER A 447 -40.73 -0.37 -3.52
CA SER A 447 -41.69 -1.37 -3.03
C SER A 447 -42.30 -1.03 -1.68
N ARG A 448 -41.86 0.05 -1.03
CA ARG A 448 -42.24 0.42 0.35
C ARG A 448 -43.01 1.74 0.41
N THR A 449 -43.89 1.88 1.40
CA THR A 449 -44.60 3.14 1.67
C THR A 449 -43.74 4.14 2.43
N GLU A 450 -42.76 3.65 3.21
CA GLU A 450 -41.81 4.46 4.00
C GLU A 450 -40.61 3.59 4.43
N ILE A 451 -39.42 4.18 4.56
CA ILE A 451 -38.24 3.56 5.18
C ILE A 451 -37.76 4.43 6.35
N GLU A 452 -37.63 3.86 7.55
CA GLU A 452 -37.06 4.54 8.72
C GLU A 452 -35.53 4.53 8.65
N ILE A 453 -34.94 5.68 8.30
CA ILE A 453 -33.47 5.83 8.15
C ILE A 453 -32.76 6.05 9.49
N ARG A 454 -33.40 6.77 10.43
CA ARG A 454 -32.70 7.35 11.59
C ARG A 454 -32.83 6.50 12.85
N GLY A 455 -33.87 5.68 12.95
CA GLY A 455 -34.19 4.90 14.14
C GLY A 455 -34.56 5.78 15.34
N ARG A 456 -35.28 6.88 15.10
CA ARG A 456 -35.59 7.87 16.16
C ARG A 456 -36.51 7.29 17.23
N GLY A 457 -36.09 7.40 18.50
CA GLY A 457 -36.87 6.95 19.65
C GLY A 457 -36.94 5.43 19.77
N ASP A 458 -35.79 4.76 19.55
CA ASP A 458 -35.63 3.31 19.57
C ASP A 458 -36.46 2.55 18.51
N LYS A 459 -36.86 3.23 17.44
CA LYS A 459 -37.51 2.58 16.30
C LYS A 459 -36.49 1.75 15.52
N PRO A 460 -36.83 0.52 15.10
CA PRO A 460 -35.97 -0.25 14.19
C PRO A 460 -35.83 0.48 12.86
N ARG A 461 -34.63 0.45 12.28
CA ARG A 461 -34.34 1.03 10.96
C ARG A 461 -34.80 0.07 9.87
N GLY A 462 -35.27 0.63 8.75
CA GLY A 462 -35.78 -0.13 7.61
C GLY A 462 -37.28 0.06 7.37
N GLY A 463 -37.88 -0.83 6.59
CA GLY A 463 -39.26 -0.77 6.13
C GLY A 463 -39.76 -2.07 5.53
N TRP A 464 -39.21 -3.22 5.91
CA TRP A 464 -39.58 -4.53 5.36
C TRP A 464 -41.08 -4.82 5.51
N ASP A 465 -41.68 -4.42 6.64
CA ASP A 465 -43.11 -4.57 6.96
C ASP A 465 -44.01 -3.54 6.25
N LYS A 466 -43.43 -2.52 5.61
CA LYS A 466 -44.15 -1.38 4.98
C LYS A 466 -44.36 -1.59 3.48
N ARG A 467 -44.72 -2.80 3.08
CA ARG A 467 -44.88 -3.19 1.67
C ARG A 467 -46.08 -2.49 1.02
N LYS A 468 -45.91 -1.98 -0.22
CA LYS A 468 -47.01 -1.47 -1.05
C LYS A 468 -47.98 -2.58 -1.48
N GLY A 469 -49.15 -2.21 -2.01
CA GLY A 469 -50.11 -3.19 -2.51
C GLY A 469 -49.63 -3.92 -3.77
N GLU A 470 -50.14 -5.13 -4.02
CA GLU A 470 -49.77 -5.97 -5.18
C GLU A 470 -49.91 -5.26 -6.54
N ALA A 471 -50.97 -4.46 -6.72
CA ALA A 471 -51.18 -3.70 -7.96
C ALA A 471 -50.11 -2.60 -8.17
N GLU A 472 -49.67 -1.95 -7.09
CA GLU A 472 -48.61 -0.96 -7.16
C GLU A 472 -47.27 -1.63 -7.48
N MET A 473 -46.95 -2.76 -6.83
CA MET A 473 -45.72 -3.49 -7.11
C MET A 473 -45.67 -4.05 -8.54
N ALA A 474 -46.80 -4.53 -9.07
CA ALA A 474 -46.89 -4.93 -10.48
C ALA A 474 -46.59 -3.77 -11.42
N ALA A 475 -47.08 -2.56 -11.10
CA ALA A 475 -46.80 -1.35 -11.86
C ALA A 475 -45.32 -0.93 -11.77
N GLU A 476 -44.69 -1.01 -10.59
CA GLU A 476 -43.25 -0.75 -10.43
C GLU A 476 -42.40 -1.74 -11.26
N LEU A 477 -42.78 -3.03 -11.27
CA LEU A 477 -42.11 -4.06 -12.06
C LEU A 477 -42.26 -3.80 -13.57
N GLU A 478 -43.46 -3.43 -14.04
CA GLU A 478 -43.74 -3.07 -15.44
C GLU A 478 -42.99 -1.79 -15.87
N ALA A 479 -42.84 -0.83 -14.95
CA ALA A 479 -42.05 0.39 -15.16
C ALA A 479 -40.53 0.14 -15.21
N GLY A 480 -40.06 -1.07 -14.89
CA GLY A 480 -38.64 -1.40 -14.88
C GLY A 480 -37.91 -1.02 -13.59
N HIS A 481 -38.64 -0.73 -12.51
CA HIS A 481 -38.06 -0.38 -11.20
C HIS A 481 -37.67 -1.64 -10.41
N PHE A 482 -36.78 -2.45 -10.98
CA PHE A 482 -36.25 -3.65 -10.34
C PHE A 482 -34.75 -3.78 -10.62
N MET A 483 -34.06 -4.56 -9.79
CA MET A 483 -32.69 -4.98 -10.07
C MET A 483 -32.69 -6.43 -10.52
N ASP A 484 -32.18 -6.71 -11.71
CA ASP A 484 -31.88 -8.08 -12.16
C ASP A 484 -30.77 -8.67 -11.28
N LEU A 485 -30.89 -9.95 -10.92
CA LEU A 485 -30.01 -10.64 -9.98
C LEU A 485 -29.65 -12.02 -10.53
N LEU A 486 -28.36 -12.23 -10.80
CA LEU A 486 -27.83 -13.52 -11.24
C LEU A 486 -26.90 -14.08 -10.15
N ARG A 487 -26.91 -15.41 -9.96
CA ARG A 487 -26.10 -16.08 -8.95
C ARG A 487 -25.54 -17.42 -9.40
N PHE A 488 -24.25 -17.61 -9.17
CA PHE A 488 -23.55 -18.89 -9.26
C PHE A 488 -23.40 -19.52 -7.87
N LYS A 489 -23.59 -20.83 -7.79
CA LYS A 489 -23.35 -21.65 -6.59
C LYS A 489 -22.34 -22.76 -6.89
N SER A 490 -21.23 -22.81 -6.17
CA SER A 490 -20.14 -23.76 -6.47
C SER A 490 -20.48 -25.22 -6.16
N GLY A 491 -21.38 -25.50 -5.23
CA GLY A 491 -21.70 -26.87 -4.80
C GLY A 491 -22.35 -27.70 -5.89
N ALA A 492 -23.47 -27.21 -6.42
CA ALA A 492 -24.21 -27.86 -7.51
C ALA A 492 -23.74 -27.40 -8.91
N GLY A 493 -22.82 -26.43 -8.99
CA GLY A 493 -22.51 -25.72 -10.24
C GLY A 493 -23.74 -25.02 -10.83
N ALA A 494 -24.74 -24.72 -9.99
CA ALA A 494 -26.03 -24.22 -10.43
C ALA A 494 -25.97 -22.72 -10.70
N ALA A 495 -26.49 -22.32 -11.86
CA ALA A 495 -26.84 -20.94 -12.16
C ALA A 495 -28.29 -20.70 -11.72
N GLU A 496 -28.51 -19.58 -11.03
CA GLU A 496 -29.84 -19.10 -10.64
C GLU A 496 -29.97 -17.66 -11.11
N ASP A 497 -31.16 -17.29 -11.55
CA ASP A 497 -31.45 -15.97 -12.05
C ASP A 497 -32.84 -15.50 -11.56
N GLY A 498 -33.00 -14.19 -11.38
CA GLY A 498 -34.24 -13.57 -10.94
C GLY A 498 -34.08 -12.06 -10.74
N HIS A 499 -34.83 -11.46 -9.81
CA HIS A 499 -34.82 -10.02 -9.58
C HIS A 499 -35.10 -9.63 -8.13
N VAL A 500 -34.86 -8.36 -7.82
CA VAL A 500 -35.22 -7.72 -6.56
C VAL A 500 -36.12 -6.52 -6.84
N LEU A 501 -37.31 -6.53 -6.22
CA LEU A 501 -38.20 -5.38 -6.07
C LEU A 501 -38.74 -5.35 -4.64
N ALA A 502 -39.77 -6.15 -4.35
CA ALA A 502 -40.35 -6.23 -3.00
C ALA A 502 -39.70 -7.32 -2.16
N ASP A 503 -39.24 -8.37 -2.84
CA ASP A 503 -38.53 -9.53 -2.33
C ASP A 503 -37.44 -9.93 -3.33
N ARG A 504 -36.52 -10.78 -2.88
CA ARG A 504 -35.59 -11.48 -3.77
C ARG A 504 -36.25 -12.73 -4.37
N VAL A 505 -36.58 -12.66 -5.66
CA VAL A 505 -37.11 -13.78 -6.45
C VAL A 505 -35.98 -14.46 -7.21
N MET A 506 -35.89 -15.79 -7.17
CA MET A 506 -34.85 -16.61 -7.84
C MET A 506 -35.46 -17.84 -8.57
N GLU A 507 -36.68 -17.69 -9.09
CA GLU A 507 -37.45 -18.80 -9.69
C GLU A 507 -37.15 -19.03 -11.18
N GLY A 508 -36.15 -18.33 -11.74
CA GLY A 508 -35.62 -18.56 -13.09
C GLY A 508 -36.20 -17.65 -14.19
N GLY A 509 -35.71 -17.84 -15.43
CA GLY A 509 -36.36 -17.40 -16.67
C GLY A 509 -35.56 -16.47 -17.59
N GLN A 510 -34.29 -16.16 -17.30
CA GLN A 510 -33.58 -15.04 -17.95
C GLN A 510 -32.43 -15.49 -18.88
N GLY A 511 -32.39 -16.77 -19.26
CA GLY A 511 -31.42 -17.26 -20.25
C GLY A 511 -29.97 -17.14 -19.81
N THR A 512 -29.70 -17.14 -18.50
CA THR A 512 -28.36 -17.06 -17.94
C THR A 512 -27.73 -18.45 -17.79
N ALA A 513 -26.50 -18.59 -18.27
CA ALA A 513 -25.67 -19.75 -18.01
C ALA A 513 -24.40 -19.30 -17.26
N MET A 514 -24.01 -20.05 -16.24
CA MET A 514 -22.78 -19.79 -15.49
C MET A 514 -21.98 -21.07 -15.34
N SER A 515 -20.66 -20.95 -15.35
CA SER A 515 -19.73 -22.04 -15.07
C SER A 515 -18.67 -21.53 -14.11
N GLY A 516 -18.33 -22.32 -13.10
CA GLY A 516 -17.29 -21.96 -12.13
C GLY A 516 -16.38 -23.13 -11.85
N ARG A 517 -15.08 -22.86 -11.74
CA ARG A 517 -14.06 -23.87 -11.41
C ARG A 517 -12.97 -23.28 -10.55
N LEU A 518 -12.39 -24.11 -9.70
CA LEU A 518 -11.21 -23.79 -8.91
C LEU A 518 -10.00 -24.49 -9.56
N GLU A 519 -9.12 -23.71 -10.16
CA GLU A 519 -7.88 -24.19 -10.77
C GLU A 519 -6.71 -23.43 -10.16
N ASN A 520 -5.68 -24.17 -9.71
CA ASN A 520 -4.47 -23.56 -9.15
C ASN A 520 -4.70 -22.51 -8.05
N GLY A 521 -5.65 -22.75 -7.14
CA GLY A 521 -5.97 -21.80 -6.07
C GLY A 521 -6.72 -20.55 -6.54
N VAL A 522 -7.16 -20.51 -7.81
CA VAL A 522 -7.91 -19.41 -8.40
C VAL A 522 -9.29 -19.89 -8.82
N TRP A 523 -10.32 -19.27 -8.26
CA TRP A 523 -11.67 -19.40 -8.76
C TRP A 523 -11.80 -18.65 -10.06
N THR A 524 -12.33 -19.31 -11.08
CA THR A 524 -12.76 -18.69 -12.35
C THR A 524 -14.23 -18.96 -12.54
N VAL A 525 -15.04 -17.90 -12.58
CA VAL A 525 -16.48 -17.97 -12.86
C VAL A 525 -16.78 -17.18 -14.14
N THR A 526 -17.40 -17.85 -15.10
CA THR A 526 -17.85 -17.27 -16.36
C THR A 526 -19.36 -17.19 -16.39
N VAL A 527 -19.88 -16.11 -16.95
CA VAL A 527 -21.31 -15.82 -17.09
C VAL A 527 -21.60 -15.58 -18.56
N LYS A 528 -22.63 -16.22 -19.09
CA LYS A 528 -23.28 -15.90 -20.35
C LYS A 528 -24.71 -15.47 -20.05
N ARG A 529 -25.09 -14.27 -20.44
CA ARG A 529 -26.44 -13.72 -20.26
C ARG A 529 -26.92 -13.15 -21.58
N LYS A 530 -28.16 -13.43 -21.97
CA LYS A 530 -28.74 -12.78 -23.15
C LYS A 530 -28.86 -11.27 -22.92
N LEU A 531 -28.63 -10.46 -23.94
CA LEU A 531 -28.75 -8.99 -23.84
C LEU A 531 -30.19 -8.57 -23.55
N ALA A 532 -31.16 -9.15 -24.28
CA ALA A 532 -32.58 -8.96 -24.03
C ALA A 532 -33.33 -10.28 -24.16
N THR A 533 -34.02 -10.69 -23.08
CA THR A 533 -34.88 -11.88 -23.08
C THR A 533 -36.35 -11.55 -23.34
N GLY A 534 -36.78 -10.35 -22.94
CA GLY A 534 -38.20 -9.95 -22.90
C GLY A 534 -38.98 -10.55 -21.72
N ALA A 535 -38.32 -11.25 -20.80
CA ALA A 535 -38.94 -11.79 -19.60
C ALA A 535 -39.14 -10.69 -18.53
N PRO A 536 -40.24 -10.71 -17.77
CA PRO A 536 -40.43 -9.80 -16.62
C PRO A 536 -39.31 -9.95 -15.59
N GLY A 537 -38.83 -8.83 -15.03
CA GLY A 537 -37.73 -8.85 -14.08
C GLY A 537 -36.35 -9.06 -14.72
N ASP A 538 -36.22 -8.89 -16.04
CA ASP A 538 -34.93 -8.90 -16.74
C ASP A 538 -34.59 -7.53 -17.33
N VAL A 539 -33.39 -7.01 -17.04
CA VAL A 539 -32.94 -5.74 -17.61
C VAL A 539 -32.56 -5.96 -19.07
N ALA A 540 -33.23 -5.26 -20.00
CA ALA A 540 -32.82 -5.25 -21.39
C ALA A 540 -31.54 -4.41 -21.57
N LEU A 541 -30.45 -5.08 -21.98
CA LEU A 541 -29.14 -4.49 -22.23
C LEU A 541 -29.03 -4.10 -23.71
N GLU A 542 -28.92 -2.81 -23.96
CA GLU A 542 -28.88 -2.21 -25.29
C GLU A 542 -27.50 -1.56 -25.50
N PRO A 543 -26.84 -1.83 -26.63
CA PRO A 543 -25.63 -1.11 -26.99
C PRO A 543 -25.84 0.41 -26.99
N GLY A 544 -24.88 1.16 -26.45
CA GLY A 544 -24.95 2.63 -26.35
C GLY A 544 -25.60 3.18 -25.07
N ARG A 545 -26.20 2.33 -24.22
CA ARG A 545 -26.69 2.71 -22.88
C ARG A 545 -25.70 2.26 -21.80
N LEU A 546 -25.63 3.01 -20.70
CA LEU A 546 -24.90 2.63 -19.49
C LEU A 546 -25.86 2.00 -18.47
N TYR A 547 -25.39 0.95 -17.81
CA TYR A 547 -26.14 0.19 -16.82
C TYR A 547 -25.38 0.15 -15.49
N ASN A 548 -26.09 0.04 -14.38
CA ASN A 548 -25.48 -0.12 -13.06
C ASN A 548 -25.18 -1.61 -12.84
N ILE A 549 -23.95 -1.93 -12.47
CA ILE A 549 -23.53 -3.29 -12.15
C ILE A 549 -22.80 -3.33 -10.80
N GLY A 550 -23.02 -4.37 -10.02
CA GLY A 550 -22.19 -4.66 -8.85
C GLY A 550 -22.19 -6.14 -8.51
N PHE A 551 -21.25 -6.53 -7.65
CA PHE A 551 -20.89 -7.92 -7.42
C PHE A 551 -20.83 -8.23 -5.93
N ALA A 552 -21.15 -9.45 -5.56
CA ALA A 552 -20.94 -10.00 -4.24
C ALA A 552 -20.36 -11.40 -4.33
N ILE A 553 -19.37 -11.69 -3.48
CA ILE A 553 -18.80 -13.02 -3.32
C ILE A 553 -19.03 -13.46 -1.89
N HIS A 554 -19.83 -14.51 -1.73
CA HIS A 554 -19.86 -15.30 -0.52
C HIS A 554 -18.70 -16.28 -0.60
N ASP A 555 -17.57 -15.89 -0.03
CA ASP A 555 -16.37 -16.72 0.05
C ASP A 555 -16.34 -17.53 1.35
N ASP A 556 -15.54 -18.58 1.38
CA ASP A 556 -15.26 -19.36 2.58
C ASP A 556 -16.52 -19.94 3.25
N TYR A 557 -17.40 -20.55 2.44
CA TYR A 557 -18.67 -21.13 2.88
C TYR A 557 -19.59 -20.12 3.59
N SER A 558 -19.41 -18.82 3.32
CA SER A 558 -20.21 -17.78 3.98
C SER A 558 -21.64 -17.71 3.44
N ALA A 559 -22.53 -17.19 4.28
CA ALA A 559 -23.92 -16.95 3.95
C ALA A 559 -24.39 -15.59 4.47
N ALA A 560 -25.56 -15.15 3.99
CA ALA A 560 -26.21 -13.93 4.42
C ALA A 560 -25.27 -12.70 4.37
N ARG A 561 -25.16 -11.90 5.44
CA ARG A 561 -24.36 -10.67 5.47
C ARG A 561 -22.83 -10.87 5.46
N TRP A 562 -22.34 -12.10 5.60
CA TRP A 562 -20.92 -12.38 5.80
C TRP A 562 -20.08 -12.43 4.50
N HIS A 563 -20.55 -11.77 3.45
CA HIS A 563 -19.95 -11.77 2.11
C HIS A 563 -19.12 -10.53 1.85
N HIS A 564 -18.32 -10.57 0.79
CA HIS A 564 -17.64 -9.40 0.24
C HIS A 564 -18.46 -8.82 -0.90
N VAL A 565 -18.41 -7.51 -1.06
CA VAL A 565 -19.25 -6.79 -2.02
C VAL A 565 -18.46 -5.67 -2.66
N SER A 566 -18.80 -5.36 -3.91
CA SER A 566 -18.17 -4.30 -4.67
C SER A 566 -18.88 -2.96 -4.39
N VAL A 567 -18.22 -1.85 -4.70
CA VAL A 567 -18.96 -0.60 -4.96
C VAL A 567 -19.74 -0.73 -6.28
N GLY A 568 -20.69 0.16 -6.55
CA GLY A 568 -21.41 0.18 -7.84
C GLY A 568 -20.54 0.67 -8.98
N TYR A 569 -20.61 0.05 -10.16
CA TYR A 569 -19.90 0.42 -11.39
C TYR A 569 -20.89 0.64 -12.54
N LYS A 570 -20.47 1.30 -13.62
CA LYS A 570 -21.21 1.31 -14.88
C LYS A 570 -20.70 0.22 -15.82
N LEU A 571 -21.64 -0.52 -16.38
CA LEU A 571 -21.46 -1.43 -17.50
C LEU A 571 -21.83 -0.71 -18.79
N GLY A 572 -20.95 -0.77 -19.79
CA GLY A 572 -21.20 -0.27 -21.14
C GLY A 572 -20.76 -1.28 -22.20
N PHE A 573 -21.19 -1.08 -23.44
CA PHE A 573 -20.87 -1.91 -24.60
C PHE A 573 -20.09 -1.08 -25.60
N ASP A 574 -18.84 -1.48 -25.86
CA ASP A 574 -17.87 -0.75 -26.69
C ASP A 574 -17.74 0.74 -26.30
N ASN A 575 -17.89 1.02 -25.00
CA ASN A 575 -17.82 2.36 -24.43
C ASN A 575 -16.62 2.43 -23.47
N PRO A 576 -15.51 3.08 -23.87
CA PRO A 576 -14.31 3.17 -23.03
C PRO A 576 -14.50 4.03 -21.77
N ASP A 577 -15.56 4.86 -21.72
CA ASP A 577 -15.88 5.67 -20.53
C ASP A 577 -16.60 4.85 -19.44
N ALA A 578 -17.08 3.65 -19.75
CA ALA A 578 -17.68 2.75 -18.77
C ALA A 578 -16.59 2.07 -17.91
N GLU A 579 -16.80 1.96 -16.59
CA GLU A 579 -15.82 1.30 -15.73
C GLU A 579 -15.69 -0.20 -16.03
N ILE A 580 -16.78 -0.85 -16.45
CA ILE A 580 -16.80 -2.20 -17.02
C ILE A 580 -17.25 -2.09 -18.47
N ASN A 581 -16.29 -2.14 -19.40
CA ASN A 581 -16.57 -2.09 -20.83
C ASN A 581 -16.61 -3.50 -21.42
N ALA A 582 -17.78 -3.94 -21.84
CA ALA A 582 -17.92 -5.16 -22.64
C ALA A 582 -17.47 -4.87 -24.07
N VAL A 583 -16.42 -5.56 -24.53
CA VAL A 583 -15.90 -5.42 -25.90
C VAL A 583 -16.47 -6.47 -26.84
N GLN A 584 -16.76 -6.10 -28.09
CA GLN A 584 -17.32 -7.04 -29.06
C GLN A 584 -16.36 -8.22 -29.35
N ARG A 585 -16.83 -9.46 -29.20
CA ARG A 585 -16.11 -10.71 -29.51
C ARG A 585 -17.06 -11.78 -30.02
N GLU A 586 -16.68 -12.44 -31.11
CA GLU A 586 -17.43 -13.58 -31.63
C GLU A 586 -17.12 -14.86 -30.82
N ALA A 587 -18.16 -15.53 -30.34
CA ALA A 587 -18.02 -16.83 -29.70
C ALA A 587 -17.70 -17.90 -30.76
N ARG A 588 -16.58 -18.62 -30.60
CA ARG A 588 -16.21 -19.72 -31.52
C ARG A 588 -17.19 -20.89 -31.38
N ALA A 589 -17.62 -21.46 -32.50
CA ALA A 589 -18.43 -22.68 -32.51
C ALA A 589 -17.65 -23.86 -31.90
N MET A 590 -18.23 -24.54 -30.91
CA MET A 590 -17.60 -25.66 -30.21
C MET A 590 -17.40 -26.85 -31.16
N ALA A 591 -16.14 -27.21 -31.42
CA ALA A 591 -15.77 -28.44 -32.14
C ALA A 591 -15.36 -29.55 -31.16
N ALA A 592 -15.77 -30.78 -31.45
CA ALA A 592 -15.43 -31.97 -30.68
C ALA A 592 -13.90 -32.22 -30.64
N PRO A 593 -13.36 -32.79 -29.54
CA PRO A 593 -11.91 -32.89 -29.37
C PRO A 593 -11.30 -33.90 -30.36
N ALA A 594 -10.29 -33.44 -31.10
CA ALA A 594 -9.39 -34.26 -31.90
C ALA A 594 -8.19 -34.72 -31.05
N PRO A 595 -7.55 -35.87 -31.36
CA PRO A 595 -6.54 -36.47 -30.51
C PRO A 595 -5.22 -35.67 -30.52
N VAL A 596 -4.63 -35.55 -29.33
CA VAL A 596 -3.39 -34.83 -29.06
C VAL A 596 -2.20 -35.53 -29.73
N ALA A 597 -1.45 -34.78 -30.55
CA ALA A 597 -0.15 -35.18 -31.07
C ALA A 597 0.93 -35.02 -29.99
N ALA A 598 1.83 -36.00 -29.92
CA ALA A 598 2.90 -36.09 -28.93
C ALA A 598 3.83 -34.86 -28.95
N ALA A 599 4.05 -34.28 -27.77
CA ALA A 599 5.06 -33.26 -27.54
C ALA A 599 6.46 -33.89 -27.44
N ALA A 600 7.43 -33.19 -28.02
CA ALA A 600 8.87 -33.45 -27.98
C ALA A 600 9.44 -33.30 -26.54
N PRO A 601 10.62 -33.88 -26.24
CA PRO A 601 11.08 -34.02 -24.88
C PRO A 601 11.51 -32.68 -24.27
N ALA A 602 11.04 -32.41 -23.06
CA ALA A 602 11.50 -31.31 -22.23
C ALA A 602 12.89 -31.62 -21.67
N THR A 603 13.77 -30.63 -21.78
CA THR A 603 15.10 -30.60 -21.15
C THR A 603 14.98 -30.55 -19.63
N ALA A 604 15.80 -31.35 -18.95
CA ALA A 604 15.80 -31.54 -17.51
C ALA A 604 16.11 -30.26 -16.71
N ALA A 605 15.37 -30.04 -15.63
CA ALA A 605 15.71 -29.10 -14.55
C ALA A 605 16.98 -29.55 -13.81
N PRO A 606 17.83 -28.63 -13.32
CA PRO A 606 19.02 -29.00 -12.55
C PRO A 606 18.63 -29.61 -11.20
N ALA A 607 19.30 -30.71 -10.86
CA ALA A 607 19.07 -31.50 -9.66
C ALA A 607 19.56 -30.78 -8.38
N ALA A 608 18.92 -31.09 -7.25
CA ALA A 608 19.41 -30.76 -5.92
C ALA A 608 20.87 -31.25 -5.74
N VAL A 609 21.75 -30.39 -5.21
CA VAL A 609 23.15 -30.76 -4.95
C VAL A 609 23.40 -30.79 -3.44
N GLY A 610 23.63 -31.99 -2.91
CA GLY A 610 24.08 -32.25 -1.53
C GLY A 610 22.96 -32.42 -0.49
N GLY A 611 23.19 -33.26 0.53
CA GLY A 611 22.33 -33.35 1.72
C GLY A 611 22.45 -32.07 2.57
N ASP A 612 21.37 -31.68 3.26
CA ASP A 612 21.34 -30.48 4.10
C ASP A 612 22.43 -30.51 5.19
N VAL A 613 23.43 -29.63 5.06
CA VAL A 613 24.62 -29.62 5.93
C VAL A 613 24.31 -29.21 7.38
N ALA A 614 23.10 -28.73 7.66
CA ALA A 614 22.63 -28.39 9.00
C ALA A 614 21.31 -29.07 9.37
N ALA A 615 21.06 -30.28 8.87
CA ALA A 615 19.86 -31.07 9.18
C ALA A 615 19.59 -31.29 10.70
N GLY A 616 20.62 -31.15 11.56
CA GLY A 616 20.50 -31.25 13.01
C GLY A 616 20.18 -29.95 13.75
N VAL A 617 20.09 -28.82 13.05
CA VAL A 617 19.80 -27.50 13.65
C VAL A 617 18.29 -27.26 13.70
N ASP A 618 17.78 -26.96 14.89
CA ASP A 618 16.40 -26.51 15.07
C ASP A 618 16.28 -25.01 14.75
N TRP A 619 16.06 -24.69 13.46
CA TRP A 619 15.97 -23.32 12.97
C TRP A 619 14.83 -22.50 13.58
N SER A 620 13.82 -23.14 14.18
CA SER A 620 12.74 -22.42 14.88
C SER A 620 13.22 -21.71 16.14
N LYS A 621 14.42 -22.06 16.64
CA LYS A 621 15.07 -21.45 17.80
C LYS A 621 16.28 -20.59 17.44
N ALA A 622 16.65 -20.52 16.17
CA ALA A 622 17.77 -19.71 15.71
C ALA A 622 17.40 -18.21 15.72
N GLY A 623 18.39 -17.35 15.94
CA GLY A 623 18.20 -15.91 15.77
C GLY A 623 17.96 -15.61 14.29
N GLU A 624 16.97 -14.78 13.98
CA GLU A 624 16.57 -14.43 12.61
C GLU A 624 16.65 -12.92 12.39
N ARG A 625 17.10 -12.51 11.19
CA ARG A 625 17.07 -11.14 10.72
C ARG A 625 16.82 -11.08 9.22
N GLU A 626 15.96 -10.18 8.79
CA GLU A 626 15.86 -9.79 7.39
C GLU A 626 16.98 -8.79 7.03
N VAL A 627 17.70 -9.08 5.95
CA VAL A 627 18.80 -8.28 5.41
C VAL A 627 18.51 -7.94 3.95
N VAL A 628 18.58 -6.67 3.58
CA VAL A 628 18.38 -6.25 2.19
C VAL A 628 19.74 -6.10 1.51
N LEU A 629 20.03 -6.94 0.53
CA LEU A 629 21.15 -6.76 -0.38
C LEU A 629 20.71 -5.84 -1.53
N PHE A 630 21.57 -4.94 -1.98
CA PHE A 630 21.26 -4.02 -3.07
C PHE A 630 22.31 -4.07 -4.16
N TYR A 631 21.91 -3.71 -5.37
CA TYR A 631 22.79 -3.62 -6.52
C TYR A 631 23.70 -2.38 -6.39
N PRO A 632 25.03 -2.53 -6.25
CA PRO A 632 25.93 -1.43 -5.92
C PRO A 632 26.41 -0.64 -7.16
N GLY A 633 26.23 -1.15 -8.37
CA GLY A 633 26.75 -0.53 -9.59
C GLY A 633 28.27 -0.40 -9.55
N GLN A 634 28.78 0.83 -9.67
CA GLN A 634 30.22 1.14 -9.67
C GLN A 634 30.71 1.83 -8.38
N SER A 635 29.98 1.70 -7.26
CA SER A 635 30.44 2.24 -5.98
C SER A 635 31.66 1.45 -5.46
N SER A 636 32.79 2.13 -5.27
CA SER A 636 34.01 1.59 -4.64
C SER A 636 34.38 2.37 -3.38
N MET A 637 35.38 1.89 -2.63
CA MET A 637 35.91 2.64 -1.47
C MET A 637 36.42 4.02 -1.86
N GLU A 638 37.03 4.18 -3.03
CA GLU A 638 37.48 5.49 -3.52
C GLU A 638 36.31 6.45 -3.73
N TRP A 639 35.16 5.95 -4.23
CA TRP A 639 33.94 6.74 -4.36
C TRP A 639 33.40 7.21 -3.00
N ILE A 640 33.39 6.33 -2.00
CA ILE A 640 32.96 6.63 -0.62
C ILE A 640 33.88 7.69 0.00
N LEU A 641 35.20 7.54 -0.17
CA LEU A 641 36.23 8.36 0.47
C LEU A 641 36.55 9.68 -0.27
N ASN A 642 36.02 9.87 -1.48
CA ASN A 642 36.24 11.11 -2.25
C ASN A 642 35.55 12.33 -1.62
N GLY A 643 34.38 12.14 -0.99
CA GLY A 643 33.60 13.20 -0.33
C GLY A 643 32.86 14.17 -1.27
N ARG A 644 33.32 14.29 -2.52
CA ARG A 644 32.57 14.93 -3.61
C ARG A 644 31.48 14.03 -4.15
N ASP A 645 31.79 12.74 -4.29
CA ASP A 645 30.92 11.78 -4.97
C ASP A 645 29.96 11.09 -3.97
N HIS A 646 30.29 11.10 -2.67
CA HIS A 646 29.45 10.58 -1.59
C HIS A 646 29.49 11.51 -0.36
N SER A 647 28.33 12.00 0.09
CA SER A 647 28.24 12.94 1.23
C SER A 647 28.54 12.31 2.59
N GLY A 648 28.53 10.98 2.68
CA GLY A 648 28.77 10.23 3.92
C GLY A 648 30.23 10.21 4.39
N LYS A 649 31.18 10.74 3.62
CA LYS A 649 32.62 10.70 3.97
C LYS A 649 32.90 11.18 5.40
N ARG A 650 32.36 12.36 5.77
CA ARG A 650 32.65 12.96 7.09
C ARG A 650 32.12 12.09 8.24
N ALA A 651 30.94 11.49 8.06
CA ALA A 651 30.35 10.59 9.03
C ALA A 651 31.18 9.29 9.14
N PHE A 652 31.56 8.73 8.00
CA PHE A 652 32.39 7.52 7.91
C PHE A 652 33.78 7.70 8.56
N GLU A 653 34.44 8.84 8.32
CA GLU A 653 35.72 9.19 8.97
C GLU A 653 35.55 9.44 10.48
N ALA A 654 34.36 9.84 10.93
CA ALA A 654 34.05 10.05 12.34
C ALA A 654 33.68 8.76 13.10
N GLY A 655 33.58 7.62 12.41
CA GLY A 655 33.26 6.32 13.03
C GLY A 655 31.88 5.76 12.67
N ASP A 656 31.03 6.52 11.98
CA ASP A 656 29.68 6.06 11.63
C ASP A 656 29.76 4.93 10.60
N ARG A 657 28.94 3.88 10.79
CA ARG A 657 28.94 2.72 9.90
C ARG A 657 27.97 2.94 8.75
N CYS A 658 28.22 2.29 7.62
CA CYS A 658 27.29 2.30 6.49
C CYS A 658 25.89 1.82 6.91
N PHE A 659 25.83 0.86 7.84
CA PHE A 659 24.59 0.33 8.41
C PHE A 659 23.72 1.42 9.07
N ASP A 660 24.32 2.31 9.86
CA ASP A 660 23.58 3.28 10.68
C ASP A 660 22.82 4.30 9.83
N CYS A 661 23.27 4.50 8.59
CA CYS A 661 22.63 5.38 7.61
C CYS A 661 21.79 4.63 6.56
N HIS A 662 22.21 3.44 6.10
CA HIS A 662 21.69 2.83 4.87
C HIS A 662 20.89 1.53 5.05
N ASP A 663 20.81 0.93 6.23
CA ASP A 663 20.05 -0.33 6.45
C ASP A 663 18.59 -0.21 5.97
N LYS A 664 17.95 0.94 6.20
CA LYS A 664 16.56 1.20 5.82
C LYS A 664 16.36 1.76 4.41
N GLU A 665 17.44 2.07 3.70
CA GLU A 665 17.41 2.67 2.37
C GLU A 665 18.00 1.77 1.28
N ALA A 666 18.56 0.60 1.64
CA ALA A 666 19.25 -0.31 0.72
C ALA A 666 18.43 -0.64 -0.54
N ALA A 667 17.14 -0.98 -0.39
CA ALA A 667 16.26 -1.24 -1.53
C ALA A 667 16.08 -0.02 -2.44
N ASP A 668 15.97 1.18 -1.85
CA ASP A 668 15.82 2.45 -2.57
C ASP A 668 17.08 2.81 -3.37
N ILE A 669 18.25 2.57 -2.76
CA ILE A 669 19.56 2.74 -3.39
C ILE A 669 19.67 1.83 -4.61
N GLY A 670 19.41 0.53 -4.43
CA GLY A 670 19.46 -0.44 -5.51
C GLY A 670 18.56 -0.08 -6.69
N ARG A 671 17.32 0.36 -6.42
CA ARG A 671 16.36 0.81 -7.45
C ARG A 671 16.88 2.01 -8.25
N LYS A 672 17.48 3.01 -7.60
CA LYS A 672 18.06 4.18 -8.28
C LYS A 672 19.26 3.82 -9.15
N ILE A 673 20.03 2.81 -8.75
CA ILE A 673 21.21 2.39 -9.50
C ILE A 673 20.79 1.60 -10.75
N VAL A 674 19.89 0.62 -10.64
CA VAL A 674 19.45 -0.18 -11.80
C VAL A 674 18.65 0.61 -12.84
N THR A 675 18.07 1.76 -12.45
CA THR A 675 17.38 2.67 -13.39
C THR A 675 18.32 3.65 -14.08
N GLY A 676 19.63 3.60 -13.78
CA GLY A 676 20.62 4.51 -14.35
C GLY A 676 20.57 5.93 -13.78
N GLU A 677 19.78 6.18 -12.72
CA GLU A 677 19.72 7.50 -12.06
C GLU A 677 21.07 7.85 -11.42
N LYS A 678 21.79 6.84 -10.89
CA LYS A 678 23.09 6.99 -10.22
C LYS A 678 24.00 5.76 -10.40
N LEU A 679 25.32 5.98 -10.45
CA LEU A 679 26.39 4.97 -10.24
C LEU A 679 26.43 3.74 -11.18
N GLU A 680 25.50 3.60 -12.11
CA GLU A 680 25.58 2.60 -13.19
C GLU A 680 25.37 3.30 -14.54
N PRO A 681 26.43 3.50 -15.33
CA PRO A 681 26.32 4.10 -16.66
C PRO A 681 25.75 3.12 -17.71
N GLN A 682 25.74 1.82 -17.42
CA GLN A 682 25.22 0.77 -18.31
C GLN A 682 24.23 -0.12 -17.54
N PRO A 683 23.03 0.39 -17.23
CA PRO A 683 22.03 -0.39 -16.51
C PRO A 683 21.59 -1.60 -17.33
N ILE A 684 21.45 -2.75 -16.67
CA ILE A 684 20.88 -3.95 -17.27
C ILE A 684 19.37 -3.83 -17.16
N GLU A 685 18.69 -3.64 -18.29
CA GLU A 685 17.24 -3.53 -18.35
C GLU A 685 16.58 -4.77 -17.74
N GLY A 686 15.68 -4.58 -16.78
CA GLY A 686 15.00 -5.68 -16.07
C GLY A 686 15.75 -6.24 -14.86
N LYS A 687 17.04 -5.87 -14.63
CA LYS A 687 17.77 -6.34 -13.44
C LYS A 687 17.13 -5.79 -12.16
N ARG A 688 16.90 -6.67 -11.19
CA ARG A 688 16.33 -6.26 -9.90
C ARG A 688 17.30 -5.39 -9.09
N GLY A 689 16.78 -4.36 -8.43
CA GLY A 689 17.59 -3.43 -7.65
C GLY A 689 18.05 -3.98 -6.31
N SER A 690 17.32 -4.91 -5.70
CA SER A 690 17.60 -5.43 -4.36
C SER A 690 17.05 -6.83 -4.13
N ILE A 691 17.59 -7.51 -3.11
CA ILE A 691 17.21 -8.84 -2.64
C ILE A 691 16.90 -8.76 -1.15
N PRO A 692 15.65 -8.95 -0.71
CA PRO A 692 15.37 -9.26 0.68
C PRO A 692 15.85 -10.68 0.98
N VAL A 693 16.68 -10.83 2.00
CA VAL A 693 17.28 -12.11 2.41
C VAL A 693 16.98 -12.34 3.88
N THR A 694 16.30 -13.44 4.20
CA THR A 694 16.19 -13.91 5.59
C THR A 694 17.49 -14.61 5.98
N VAL A 695 18.13 -14.13 7.03
CA VAL A 695 19.37 -14.69 7.57
C VAL A 695 19.11 -15.22 8.97
N GLN A 696 19.43 -16.50 9.19
CA GLN A 696 19.43 -17.11 10.52
C GLN A 696 20.82 -17.57 10.90
N ALA A 697 21.12 -17.46 12.19
CA ALA A 697 22.39 -17.87 12.77
C ALA A 697 22.18 -18.73 14.01
N ALA A 698 22.97 -19.81 14.12
CA ALA A 698 23.04 -20.69 15.27
C ALA A 698 24.47 -21.20 15.42
N HIS A 699 24.87 -21.67 16.60
CA HIS A 699 26.17 -22.32 16.79
C HIS A 699 26.06 -23.49 17.77
N ASP A 700 26.99 -24.43 17.67
CA ASP A 700 27.27 -25.42 18.70
C ASP A 700 28.66 -25.15 19.32
N ALA A 701 29.26 -26.14 19.99
CA ALA A 701 30.58 -26.00 20.60
C ALA A 701 31.73 -25.93 19.56
N GLU A 702 31.49 -26.37 18.32
CA GLU A 702 32.52 -26.54 17.30
C GLU A 702 32.23 -25.75 16.02
N ASN A 703 30.97 -25.45 15.71
CA ASN A 703 30.53 -24.93 14.42
C ASN A 703 29.57 -23.75 14.54
N LEU A 704 29.73 -22.79 13.64
CA LEU A 704 28.74 -21.81 13.25
C LEU A 704 27.86 -22.38 12.12
N TYR A 705 26.55 -22.13 12.22
CA TYR A 705 25.55 -22.44 11.21
C TYR A 705 24.86 -21.15 10.76
N LEU A 706 24.78 -20.94 9.45
CA LEU A 706 24.03 -19.84 8.86
C LEU A 706 23.02 -20.39 7.85
N ARG A 707 21.83 -19.80 7.78
CA ARG A 707 20.82 -20.11 6.76
C ARG A 707 20.36 -18.82 6.09
N PHE A 708 20.44 -18.79 4.76
CA PHE A 708 20.06 -17.68 3.91
C PHE A 708 18.88 -18.10 3.04
N GLN A 709 17.82 -17.28 3.02
CA GLN A 709 16.64 -17.54 2.19
C GLN A 709 16.24 -16.30 1.39
N TRP A 710 16.02 -16.45 0.09
CA TRP A 710 15.57 -15.36 -0.79
C TRP A 710 14.82 -15.89 -2.00
N GLU A 711 13.96 -15.05 -2.59
CA GLU A 711 13.20 -15.38 -3.79
C GLU A 711 14.06 -15.36 -5.05
N ASP A 712 13.89 -16.40 -5.87
CA ASP A 712 14.45 -16.51 -7.21
C ASP A 712 13.69 -15.61 -8.19
N THR A 713 14.36 -15.19 -9.27
CA THR A 713 13.74 -14.37 -10.32
C THR A 713 14.05 -14.93 -11.70
N PRO A 714 13.14 -14.78 -12.68
CA PRO A 714 13.42 -15.17 -14.06
C PRO A 714 14.68 -14.52 -14.60
N HIS A 715 15.39 -15.24 -15.47
CA HIS A 715 16.65 -14.76 -16.01
C HIS A 715 16.48 -13.52 -16.89
N VAL A 716 17.31 -12.50 -16.67
CA VAL A 716 17.38 -11.30 -17.51
C VAL A 716 18.64 -11.40 -18.39
N PRO A 717 18.50 -11.66 -19.71
CA PRO A 717 19.65 -11.81 -20.59
C PRO A 717 20.48 -10.53 -20.66
N VAL A 718 21.80 -10.66 -20.45
CA VAL A 718 22.70 -9.52 -20.55
C VAL A 718 23.13 -9.28 -22.00
N PRO A 719 23.01 -8.05 -22.53
CA PRO A 719 23.18 -7.78 -23.96
C PRO A 719 24.64 -7.86 -24.45
N PHE A 720 25.61 -7.89 -23.53
CA PHE A 720 27.04 -7.87 -23.84
C PHE A 720 27.75 -9.23 -23.66
N VAL A 721 27.02 -10.30 -23.35
CA VAL A 721 27.58 -11.67 -23.27
C VAL A 721 26.82 -12.58 -24.23
N GLU A 722 27.56 -13.34 -25.04
CA GLU A 722 26.98 -14.37 -25.92
C GLU A 722 26.23 -15.42 -25.09
N GLY A 723 24.97 -15.70 -25.44
CA GLY A 723 24.10 -16.58 -24.66
C GLY A 723 23.44 -15.92 -23.44
N GLY A 724 23.67 -14.62 -23.21
CA GLY A 724 22.94 -13.80 -22.22
C GLY A 724 23.27 -14.09 -20.76
N LYS A 725 24.15 -15.04 -20.45
CA LYS A 725 24.52 -15.47 -19.09
C LYS A 725 26.00 -15.21 -18.81
N MET A 726 26.32 -14.44 -17.77
CA MET A 726 27.73 -14.15 -17.44
C MET A 726 28.46 -15.36 -16.84
N ASP A 727 27.75 -16.17 -16.07
CA ASP A 727 28.22 -17.42 -15.47
C ASP A 727 27.19 -18.53 -15.73
N PRO A 728 27.20 -19.13 -16.94
CA PRO A 728 26.16 -20.07 -17.37
C PRO A 728 26.01 -21.31 -16.46
N GLU A 729 27.07 -21.68 -15.76
CA GLU A 729 27.12 -22.85 -14.90
C GLU A 729 26.47 -22.60 -13.55
N ASN A 730 26.41 -21.35 -13.07
CA ASN A 730 25.99 -21.02 -11.72
C ASN A 730 24.84 -20.01 -11.72
N PRO A 731 23.57 -20.48 -11.69
CA PRO A 731 22.40 -19.61 -11.56
C PRO A 731 22.51 -18.63 -10.38
N VAL A 732 22.99 -19.13 -9.24
CA VAL A 732 23.29 -18.31 -8.06
C VAL A 732 24.66 -18.63 -7.45
N LYS A 733 25.29 -17.62 -6.87
CA LYS A 733 26.39 -17.78 -5.92
C LYS A 733 26.13 -16.94 -4.68
N LEU A 734 26.38 -17.50 -3.50
CA LEU A 734 26.40 -16.76 -2.24
C LEU A 734 27.85 -16.64 -1.81
N ALA A 735 28.33 -15.43 -1.55
CA ALA A 735 29.61 -15.17 -0.93
C ALA A 735 29.41 -14.46 0.41
N LEU A 736 30.18 -14.85 1.42
CA LEU A 736 30.20 -14.19 2.73
C LEU A 736 31.64 -13.84 3.09
N MET A 737 31.82 -12.68 3.73
CA MET A 737 33.10 -12.24 4.23
C MET A 737 33.04 -12.04 5.74
N LEU A 738 34.02 -12.57 6.45
CA LEU A 738 34.22 -12.39 7.89
C LEU A 738 35.52 -11.64 8.13
N ALA A 739 35.48 -10.65 9.02
CA ALA A 739 36.65 -9.89 9.40
C ALA A 739 36.57 -9.49 10.87
N THR A 740 37.72 -9.22 11.47
CA THR A 740 37.81 -8.62 12.78
C THR A 740 37.87 -7.08 12.65
N ASP A 741 37.96 -6.35 13.76
CA ASP A 741 38.02 -4.87 13.73
C ASP A 741 39.44 -4.34 13.45
N GLU A 742 40.41 -5.24 13.43
CA GLU A 742 41.81 -5.01 13.11
C GLU A 742 42.02 -4.73 11.61
N VAL A 743 41.08 -5.15 10.75
CA VAL A 743 41.11 -4.86 9.30
C VAL A 743 40.58 -3.44 9.05
N GLU A 744 41.33 -2.65 8.28
CA GLU A 744 41.01 -1.26 7.98
C GLU A 744 39.62 -1.15 7.34
N TYR A 745 38.78 -0.30 7.94
CA TYR A 745 37.37 -0.06 7.56
C TYR A 745 36.41 -1.23 7.73
N ALA A 746 36.84 -2.43 8.14
CA ALA A 746 35.93 -3.56 8.26
C ALA A 746 34.77 -3.29 9.24
N ASP A 747 35.06 -2.54 10.31
CA ASP A 747 34.12 -2.12 11.35
C ASP A 747 32.96 -1.24 10.84
N ARG A 748 33.22 -0.45 9.79
CA ARG A 748 32.30 0.54 9.22
C ARG A 748 31.72 0.14 7.87
N ALA A 749 32.54 -0.49 7.03
CA ALA A 749 32.25 -0.81 5.64
C ALA A 749 32.00 -2.32 5.42
N GLY A 750 32.44 -3.20 6.32
CA GLY A 750 32.35 -4.65 6.12
C GLY A 750 33.07 -5.09 4.85
N CYS A 751 32.42 -5.94 4.04
CA CYS A 751 32.98 -6.50 2.80
C CYS A 751 33.34 -5.45 1.73
N TRP A 752 32.83 -4.21 1.86
CA TRP A 752 33.11 -3.12 0.96
C TRP A 752 34.55 -2.66 0.97
N GLY A 753 35.28 -2.88 2.08
CA GLY A 753 36.72 -2.57 2.19
C GLY A 753 37.58 -3.26 1.13
N THR A 754 37.04 -4.27 0.44
CA THR A 754 37.73 -5.01 -0.63
C THR A 754 37.40 -4.56 -2.06
N CYS A 755 36.49 -3.59 -2.22
CA CYS A 755 35.95 -3.16 -3.50
C CYS A 755 36.59 -1.86 -3.97
N HIS A 756 37.44 -1.94 -4.98
CA HIS A 756 38.22 -0.82 -5.52
C HIS A 756 37.85 -0.49 -6.97
N HIS A 757 38.14 0.73 -7.43
CA HIS A 757 37.77 1.22 -8.77
C HIS A 757 38.57 0.58 -9.92
N ASP A 758 39.72 -0.02 -9.62
CA ASP A 758 40.68 -0.60 -10.57
C ASP A 758 40.58 -2.12 -10.72
N LEU A 759 39.58 -2.74 -10.07
CA LEU A 759 39.31 -4.18 -10.19
C LEU A 759 38.89 -4.55 -11.62
N ARG A 760 39.15 -5.79 -12.03
CA ARG A 760 38.62 -6.31 -13.30
C ARG A 760 37.09 -6.20 -13.29
N SER A 761 36.50 -5.62 -14.34
CA SER A 761 35.09 -5.18 -14.47
C SER A 761 34.70 -3.81 -13.90
N MET A 762 35.59 -3.09 -13.20
CA MET A 762 35.34 -1.73 -12.71
C MET A 762 35.87 -0.68 -13.72
N PRO A 763 35.46 0.60 -13.61
CA PRO A 763 35.73 1.61 -14.64
C PRO A 763 37.21 1.84 -14.96
N ASP A 764 38.07 1.76 -13.96
CA ASP A 764 39.50 2.04 -14.08
C ASP A 764 40.33 0.74 -14.13
N GLU A 765 39.77 -0.34 -14.71
CA GLU A 765 40.39 -1.67 -14.78
C GLU A 765 41.89 -1.60 -15.09
N ALA A 766 42.71 -1.94 -14.09
CA ALA A 766 44.17 -1.87 -14.20
C ALA A 766 44.74 -3.10 -14.93
N SER A 767 44.12 -4.26 -14.73
CA SER A 767 44.54 -5.54 -15.30
C SER A 767 43.38 -6.55 -15.29
N PRO A 768 43.29 -7.46 -16.27
CA PRO A 768 42.38 -8.61 -16.21
C PRO A 768 42.58 -9.50 -14.98
N GLU A 769 43.77 -9.44 -14.37
CA GLU A 769 44.12 -10.19 -13.16
C GLU A 769 43.69 -9.44 -11.88
N ALA A 770 43.26 -8.18 -11.96
CA ALA A 770 42.94 -7.36 -10.80
C ALA A 770 41.75 -7.92 -10.01
N THR A 771 42.05 -8.50 -8.84
CA THR A 771 41.05 -9.07 -7.91
C THR A 771 40.92 -8.21 -6.66
N LYS A 772 39.89 -8.49 -5.86
CA LYS A 772 39.67 -7.87 -4.55
C LYS A 772 40.96 -7.90 -3.71
N TYR A 773 41.25 -6.79 -3.04
CA TYR A 773 42.41 -6.61 -2.17
C TYR A 773 42.07 -5.67 -1.01
N LEU A 774 42.93 -5.64 0.02
CA LEU A 774 42.82 -4.74 1.17
C LEU A 774 43.87 -3.62 1.12
N THR A 775 43.58 -2.47 1.73
CA THR A 775 44.50 -1.32 1.79
C THR A 775 45.85 -1.71 2.40
N GLU A 776 45.83 -2.58 3.41
CA GLU A 776 46.98 -3.11 4.12
C GLU A 776 47.96 -3.83 3.20
N SER A 777 47.50 -4.33 2.05
CA SER A 777 48.36 -4.98 1.06
C SER A 777 49.07 -4.02 0.11
N ARG A 778 48.76 -2.72 0.17
CA ARG A 778 49.22 -1.70 -0.78
C ARG A 778 50.10 -0.65 -0.09
N THR A 779 51.01 -0.06 -0.86
CA THR A 779 51.84 1.06 -0.40
C THR A 779 51.10 2.40 -0.45
N GLU A 780 50.08 2.52 -1.32
CA GLU A 780 49.22 3.70 -1.46
C GLU A 780 47.91 3.32 -2.19
N ILE A 781 46.80 4.00 -1.90
CA ILE A 781 45.54 3.96 -2.67
C ILE A 781 45.19 5.37 -3.16
N GLU A 782 45.06 5.56 -4.48
CA GLU A 782 44.66 6.84 -5.07
C GLU A 782 43.13 7.00 -5.00
N ILE A 783 42.65 7.87 -4.11
CA ILE A 783 41.21 8.09 -3.88
C ILE A 783 40.58 9.00 -4.94
N ARG A 784 41.32 9.99 -5.44
CA ARG A 784 40.72 11.10 -6.20
C ARG A 784 40.80 10.91 -7.71
N GLY A 785 41.81 10.19 -8.20
CA GLY A 785 42.10 10.04 -9.62
C GLY A 785 42.42 11.40 -10.26
N ARG A 786 43.62 11.94 -9.99
CA ARG A 786 44.03 13.27 -10.47
C ARG A 786 44.94 13.18 -11.70
N GLY A 787 44.56 13.88 -12.78
CA GLY A 787 45.31 13.89 -14.03
C GLY A 787 45.15 12.56 -14.77
N ASP A 788 46.25 11.98 -15.26
CA ASP A 788 46.26 10.68 -15.94
C ASP A 788 46.34 9.49 -14.96
N LYS A 789 46.13 9.70 -13.66
CA LYS A 789 46.20 8.64 -12.65
C LYS A 789 44.82 8.02 -12.38
N PRO A 790 44.59 6.72 -12.66
CA PRO A 790 43.36 6.03 -12.30
C PRO A 790 43.17 5.92 -10.78
N ARG A 791 41.93 5.75 -10.32
CA ARG A 791 41.62 5.49 -8.90
C ARG A 791 41.99 4.05 -8.54
N GLY A 792 42.50 3.84 -7.33
CA GLY A 792 42.91 2.51 -6.84
C GLY A 792 44.40 2.40 -6.54
N GLY A 793 44.89 1.16 -6.46
CA GLY A 793 46.27 0.85 -6.07
C GLY A 793 46.68 -0.59 -6.33
N TRP A 794 46.04 -1.30 -7.27
CA TRP A 794 46.33 -2.69 -7.59
C TRP A 794 47.81 -2.93 -7.94
N ASP A 795 48.42 -2.01 -8.69
CA ASP A 795 49.83 -2.04 -9.11
C ASP A 795 50.83 -1.70 -7.98
N LYS A 796 50.34 -1.27 -6.81
CA LYS A 796 51.15 -0.77 -5.68
C LYS A 796 51.29 -1.80 -4.55
N ARG A 797 51.32 -3.09 -4.91
CA ARG A 797 51.43 -4.23 -3.98
C ARG A 797 52.72 -4.16 -3.14
N LYS A 798 52.62 -4.41 -1.83
CA LYS A 798 53.76 -4.55 -0.91
C LYS A 798 54.60 -5.81 -1.22
N GLY A 799 55.81 -5.89 -0.68
CA GLY A 799 56.66 -7.08 -0.85
C GLY A 799 56.09 -8.33 -0.16
N GLU A 800 56.41 -9.53 -0.66
CA GLU A 800 55.90 -10.81 -0.13
C GLU A 800 56.15 -11.01 1.38
N ALA A 801 57.28 -10.52 1.91
CA ALA A 801 57.57 -10.61 3.33
C ALA A 801 56.65 -9.73 4.20
N GLU A 802 56.29 -8.54 3.71
CA GLU A 802 55.33 -7.66 4.37
C GLU A 802 53.93 -8.29 4.32
N MET A 803 53.55 -8.82 3.16
CA MET A 803 52.27 -9.51 2.97
C MET A 803 52.08 -10.70 3.91
N ALA A 804 53.13 -11.51 4.10
CA ALA A 804 53.10 -12.62 5.05
C ALA A 804 52.92 -12.13 6.50
N ALA A 805 53.55 -11.01 6.86
CA ALA A 805 53.40 -10.41 8.18
C ALA A 805 51.99 -9.84 8.41
N GLU A 806 51.37 -9.20 7.41
CA GLU A 806 49.98 -8.73 7.50
C GLU A 806 49.00 -9.91 7.68
N LEU A 807 49.23 -11.03 6.97
CA LEU A 807 48.42 -12.24 7.11
C LEU A 807 48.55 -12.86 8.51
N GLU A 808 49.78 -12.94 9.04
CA GLU A 808 50.06 -13.43 10.42
C GLU A 808 49.46 -12.51 11.49
N ALA A 809 49.41 -11.20 11.24
CA ALA A 809 48.78 -10.21 12.11
C ALA A 809 47.24 -10.27 12.10
N GLY A 810 46.64 -11.07 11.20
CA GLY A 810 45.18 -11.18 11.07
C GLY A 810 44.53 -10.11 10.19
N HIS A 811 45.32 -9.35 9.41
CA HIS A 811 44.80 -8.32 8.51
C HIS A 811 44.30 -8.92 7.19
N PHE A 812 43.29 -9.79 7.27
CA PHE A 812 42.66 -10.42 6.11
C PHE A 812 41.15 -10.51 6.31
N MET A 813 40.41 -10.64 5.20
CA MET A 813 38.99 -11.01 5.25
C MET A 813 38.84 -12.45 4.81
N ASP A 814 38.32 -13.29 5.70
CA ASP A 814 37.92 -14.67 5.42
C ASP A 814 36.73 -14.65 4.45
N LEU A 815 36.75 -15.52 3.44
CA LEU A 815 35.81 -15.54 2.32
C LEU A 815 35.29 -16.95 2.06
N LEU A 816 34.00 -17.17 2.32
CA LEU A 816 33.30 -18.40 1.94
C LEU A 816 32.43 -18.14 0.72
N ARG A 817 32.34 -19.12 -0.19
CA ARG A 817 31.50 -19.04 -1.38
C ARG A 817 30.80 -20.36 -1.69
N PHE A 818 29.49 -20.28 -1.90
CA PHE A 818 28.66 -21.33 -2.47
C PHE A 818 28.47 -21.10 -3.98
N LYS A 819 28.60 -22.16 -4.76
CA LYS A 819 28.29 -22.20 -6.21
C LYS A 819 27.19 -23.22 -6.49
N SER A 820 26.06 -22.76 -7.03
CA SER A 820 24.90 -23.62 -7.29
C SER A 820 25.14 -24.70 -8.35
N GLY A 821 25.92 -24.42 -9.40
CA GLY A 821 26.13 -25.35 -10.51
C GLY A 821 26.86 -26.63 -10.11
N ALA A 822 27.94 -26.48 -9.36
CA ALA A 822 28.74 -27.60 -8.86
C ALA A 822 28.28 -28.10 -7.48
N GLY A 823 27.37 -27.37 -6.81
CA GLY A 823 27.13 -27.47 -5.37
C GLY A 823 28.42 -27.42 -4.55
N ALA A 824 29.42 -26.71 -5.06
CA ALA A 824 30.74 -26.63 -4.47
C ALA A 824 30.77 -25.52 -3.41
N ALA A 825 31.27 -25.87 -2.23
CA ALA A 825 31.73 -24.91 -1.24
C ALA A 825 33.19 -24.58 -1.52
N GLU A 826 33.50 -23.30 -1.57
CA GLU A 826 34.85 -22.77 -1.67
C GLU A 826 35.12 -21.88 -0.46
N ASP A 827 36.37 -21.88 -0.02
CA ASP A 827 36.83 -21.23 1.20
C ASP A 827 38.21 -20.61 0.92
N GLY A 828 38.54 -19.52 1.59
CA GLY A 828 39.77 -18.78 1.40
C GLY A 828 39.73 -17.39 2.01
N HIS A 829 40.54 -16.46 1.49
CA HIS A 829 40.67 -15.13 2.07
C HIS A 829 41.00 -14.05 1.03
N VAL A 830 40.86 -12.80 1.46
CA VAL A 830 41.29 -11.60 0.72
C VAL A 830 42.30 -10.83 1.56
N LEU A 831 43.47 -10.60 0.98
CA LEU A 831 44.48 -9.66 1.50
C LEU A 831 45.16 -8.92 0.32
N ALA A 832 46.18 -9.51 -0.35
CA ALA A 832 46.74 -8.93 -1.58
C ALA A 832 45.90 -9.25 -2.81
N ASP A 833 45.33 -10.45 -2.81
CA ASP A 833 44.49 -11.02 -3.86
C ASP A 833 43.40 -11.85 -3.19
N ARG A 834 42.38 -12.21 -3.97
CA ARG A 834 41.40 -13.21 -3.58
C ARG A 834 41.95 -14.62 -3.82
N VAL A 835 42.23 -15.35 -2.75
CA VAL A 835 42.67 -16.75 -2.76
C VAL A 835 41.48 -17.65 -2.43
N MET A 836 41.27 -18.74 -3.20
CA MET A 836 40.16 -19.70 -3.04
C MET A 836 40.66 -21.16 -3.10
N GLU A 837 41.85 -21.44 -2.58
CA GLU A 837 42.45 -22.77 -2.56
C GLU A 837 42.16 -23.41 -1.19
N GLY A 838 41.28 -24.42 -1.18
CA GLY A 838 40.46 -24.78 -0.02
C GLY A 838 41.11 -25.48 1.18
N GLY A 839 40.22 -25.81 2.11
CA GLY A 839 40.47 -26.30 3.48
C GLY A 839 40.29 -25.11 4.43
N GLN A 840 39.38 -25.12 5.42
CA GLN A 840 39.53 -25.98 6.59
C GLN A 840 38.22 -26.25 7.41
N GLY A 841 37.09 -26.48 6.77
CA GLY A 841 35.90 -27.02 7.47
C GLY A 841 34.58 -26.33 7.19
N THR A 842 34.50 -25.59 6.09
CA THR A 842 33.25 -25.04 5.58
C THR A 842 32.55 -26.05 4.68
N ALA A 843 31.29 -26.35 5.00
CA ALA A 843 30.37 -27.10 4.16
C ALA A 843 29.16 -26.21 3.85
N MET A 844 28.73 -26.19 2.60
CA MET A 844 27.55 -25.42 2.18
C MET A 844 26.65 -26.32 1.35
N SER A 845 25.34 -26.16 1.50
CA SER A 845 24.33 -26.78 0.63
C SER A 845 23.34 -25.72 0.19
N GLY A 846 22.89 -25.79 -1.07
CA GLY A 846 21.88 -24.90 -1.60
C GLY A 846 20.79 -25.68 -2.30
N ARG A 847 19.54 -25.27 -2.10
CA ARG A 847 18.39 -25.82 -2.83
C ARG A 847 17.42 -24.71 -3.20
N LEU A 848 16.75 -24.90 -4.33
CA LEU A 848 15.65 -24.06 -4.78
C LEU A 848 14.36 -24.86 -4.54
N GLU A 849 13.51 -24.39 -3.63
CA GLU A 849 12.22 -25.00 -3.31
C GLU A 849 11.14 -23.92 -3.31
N ASN A 850 10.07 -24.13 -4.06
CA ASN A 850 8.95 -23.18 -4.18
C ASN A 850 9.38 -21.76 -4.57
N GLY A 851 10.36 -21.63 -5.47
CA GLY A 851 10.89 -20.32 -5.90
C GLY A 851 11.76 -19.61 -4.86
N VAL A 852 12.07 -20.25 -3.72
CA VAL A 852 12.97 -19.72 -2.70
C VAL A 852 14.27 -20.50 -2.68
N TRP A 853 15.37 -19.79 -2.91
CA TRP A 853 16.71 -20.30 -2.66
C TRP A 853 16.92 -20.40 -1.15
N THR A 854 17.31 -21.58 -0.67
CA THR A 854 17.79 -21.79 0.69
C THR A 854 19.24 -22.25 0.61
N VAL A 855 20.17 -21.44 1.14
CA VAL A 855 21.58 -21.80 1.26
C VAL A 855 21.95 -21.91 2.74
N THR A 856 22.45 -23.07 3.11
CA THR A 856 22.90 -23.38 4.47
C THR A 856 24.42 -23.46 4.49
N VAL A 857 25.02 -22.86 5.52
CA VAL A 857 26.47 -22.85 5.76
C VAL A 857 26.73 -23.53 7.10
N LYS A 858 27.69 -24.45 7.13
CA LYS A 858 28.29 -25.01 8.34
C LYS A 858 29.78 -24.69 8.28
N ARG A 859 30.27 -23.90 9.23
CA ARG A 859 31.69 -23.50 9.31
C ARG A 859 32.21 -23.82 10.71
N LYS A 860 33.40 -24.39 10.83
CA LYS A 860 34.05 -24.51 12.14
C LYS A 860 34.29 -23.14 12.77
N LEU A 861 34.22 -23.06 14.09
CA LEU A 861 34.52 -21.82 14.82
C LEU A 861 36.00 -21.45 14.68
N ALA A 862 36.90 -22.42 14.82
CA ALA A 862 38.33 -22.25 14.59
C ALA A 862 38.92 -23.47 13.87
N THR A 863 39.81 -23.22 12.92
CA THR A 863 40.42 -24.24 12.07
C THR A 863 41.94 -24.32 12.27
N GLY A 864 42.57 -23.19 12.58
CA GLY A 864 44.02 -23.05 12.68
C GLY A 864 44.68 -22.73 11.33
N ALA A 865 43.89 -22.46 10.28
CA ALA A 865 44.38 -22.07 8.97
C ALA A 865 44.97 -20.66 8.97
N PRO A 866 46.06 -20.44 8.24
CA PRO A 866 46.34 -19.11 7.72
C PRO A 866 45.17 -18.66 6.82
N GLY A 867 44.60 -17.49 7.09
CA GLY A 867 43.50 -16.93 6.30
C GLY A 867 42.08 -17.24 6.79
N ASP A 868 41.92 -17.98 7.89
CA ASP A 868 40.61 -18.25 8.51
C ASP A 868 40.43 -17.45 9.81
N VAL A 869 39.32 -16.74 9.96
CA VAL A 869 39.03 -16.02 11.21
C VAL A 869 38.64 -17.00 12.32
N ALA A 870 39.34 -16.98 13.45
CA ALA A 870 38.94 -17.73 14.64
C ALA A 870 37.74 -17.04 15.34
N LEU A 871 36.59 -17.72 15.37
CA LEU A 871 35.35 -17.25 15.98
C LEU A 871 35.26 -17.71 17.44
N GLU A 872 35.17 -16.75 18.36
CA GLU A 872 35.08 -16.96 19.79
C GLU A 872 33.70 -16.50 20.28
N PRO A 873 32.94 -17.35 21.00
CA PRO A 873 31.65 -16.95 21.55
C PRO A 873 31.78 -15.70 22.44
N GLY A 874 30.91 -14.71 22.22
CA GLY A 874 30.90 -13.44 22.97
C GLY A 874 31.77 -12.32 22.39
N ARG A 875 32.49 -12.55 21.28
CA ARG A 875 33.17 -11.52 20.50
C ARG A 875 32.32 -11.11 19.29
N LEU A 876 32.36 -9.83 18.93
CA LEU A 876 31.71 -9.32 17.71
C LEU A 876 32.66 -9.41 16.51
N TYR A 877 32.12 -9.81 15.37
CA TYR A 877 32.83 -9.94 14.10
C TYR A 877 32.10 -9.16 13.00
N ASN A 878 32.85 -8.62 12.05
CA ASN A 878 32.29 -7.97 10.87
C ASN A 878 31.85 -9.03 9.86
N ILE A 879 30.63 -8.93 9.38
CA ILE A 879 30.08 -9.85 8.37
C ILE A 879 29.44 -9.07 7.23
N GLY A 880 29.69 -9.50 5.99
CA GLY A 880 29.06 -8.96 4.79
C GLY A 880 28.72 -10.07 3.80
N PHE A 881 27.65 -9.85 3.03
CA PHE A 881 27.11 -10.85 2.10
C PHE A 881 27.07 -10.29 0.69
N ALA A 882 27.28 -11.17 -0.28
CA ALA A 882 27.07 -10.89 -1.69
C ALA A 882 26.32 -12.05 -2.34
N ILE A 883 25.30 -11.74 -3.12
CA ILE A 883 24.58 -12.72 -3.95
C ILE A 883 24.78 -12.32 -5.40
N HIS A 884 25.44 -13.21 -6.15
CA HIS A 884 25.40 -13.20 -7.59
C HIS A 884 24.17 -13.99 -7.99
N ASP A 885 23.05 -13.31 -8.23
CA ASP A 885 21.84 -13.92 -8.76
C ASP A 885 21.84 -13.89 -10.29
N ASP A 886 20.88 -14.58 -10.90
CA ASP A 886 20.61 -14.42 -12.34
C ASP A 886 21.83 -14.67 -13.24
N TYR A 887 22.59 -15.73 -12.94
CA TYR A 887 23.83 -16.08 -13.66
C TYR A 887 24.86 -14.93 -13.70
N SER A 888 24.79 -13.97 -12.78
CA SER A 888 25.67 -12.82 -12.76
C SER A 888 27.08 -13.18 -12.28
N ALA A 889 28.05 -12.35 -12.67
CA ALA A 889 29.43 -12.46 -12.25
C ALA A 889 30.01 -11.07 -11.95
N ALA A 890 31.25 -11.05 -11.45
CA ALA A 890 32.02 -9.83 -11.25
C ALA A 890 31.24 -8.76 -10.45
N ARG A 891 31.19 -7.49 -10.90
CA ARG A 891 30.50 -6.39 -10.19
C ARG A 891 28.97 -6.44 -10.26
N TRP A 892 28.37 -7.29 -11.08
CA TRP A 892 26.92 -7.27 -11.34
C TRP A 892 26.07 -8.04 -10.31
N HIS A 893 26.47 -8.01 -9.05
CA HIS A 893 25.86 -8.73 -7.94
C HIS A 893 25.16 -7.80 -6.96
N HIS A 894 24.47 -8.35 -5.97
CA HIS A 894 23.91 -7.57 -4.87
C HIS A 894 24.75 -7.77 -3.62
N VAL A 895 24.89 -6.72 -2.83
CA VAL A 895 25.73 -6.69 -1.63
C VAL A 895 24.96 -6.14 -0.45
N SER A 896 25.30 -6.60 0.74
CA SER A 896 24.78 -6.05 1.98
C SER A 896 25.58 -4.81 2.38
N VAL A 897 25.01 -3.97 3.26
CA VAL A 897 25.86 -3.10 4.10
C VAL A 897 26.64 -3.97 5.10
N GLY A 898 27.67 -3.43 5.76
CA GLY A 898 28.42 -4.17 6.79
C GLY A 898 27.57 -4.44 8.03
N TYR A 899 27.49 -5.71 8.47
CA TYR A 899 26.79 -6.14 9.69
C TYR A 899 27.78 -6.64 10.74
N LYS A 900 27.30 -6.85 11.98
CA LYS A 900 28.05 -7.50 13.05
C LYS A 900 27.43 -8.87 13.36
N LEU A 901 28.26 -9.91 13.45
CA LEU A 901 27.94 -11.24 13.97
C LEU A 901 28.43 -11.32 15.42
N GLY A 902 27.67 -11.95 16.33
CA GLY A 902 28.01 -12.06 17.75
C GLY A 902 27.58 -13.36 18.39
#